data_AF-A0A9P6XKH8-F1
#
_entry.id   AF-A0A9P6XKH8-F1
#
_cell.length_a   1.000
_cell.length_b   1.000
_cell.length_c   1.000
_cell.angle_alpha   90.00
_cell.angle_beta   90.00
_cell.angle_gamma   90.00
#
_symmetry.space_group_name_H-M   'P 1'
#
loop_
_entity.id
_entity.type
_entity.pdbx_description
1 polymer ?
#
loop_
_entity_poly.entity_id
_entity_poly.type
_entity_poly.pdbx_seq_one_letter_code
_entity_poly.pdbx_strand_id
1 'polypeptide(L)'
;MNEQEYQLLPKNSLSNEKVQDGFDEEFMIGSSSSDDDSVRTRIPHRQDLKGVKEHIEEHFDRPELIKDCILGLSDGLTVPFALAAGLSSLGDSKIVLFGGLAELVSGAISMGLGGYLAAKSEADHYKTEREREAREVELYPEEEEEEIIELFEPYGLDRESMEPMMIRFRQNSEKFIDFMMRFELNLELPDPNRSWISALTIGSSYFIGGVIPLLPYVFIQNTYDALYTSCLVTSLTLFCFGYLKSIYLRPKQAFIGAIQTLAIGAVAAAFSYGIVALVDNSNTENCKGRHKTSISAAVTSTSSSLTTSYNITFDLNCTADATECAGVRATFEKATEIISSVFQFKSPLLINASYNPFCSFSKDCSNEDSMAAIGQAYPTISYIMIDNTDNMTRMYPQALLKQYTKLSVQPAWAYYDINAQFNSQVNWYFVNNPDPISSNQIDFLRNVVHELIHGLGFISAWSDKFYNSLSPMIDNLNQFLAPKLLAATSRDPILGTYETPQPFWGFVEFPFDKFINTNSSSDGLLSLSAITKELNKFYNSNALFQSALDLANAWYASDAYQVASTVYQKTVTADDISVIIDNEPIVWLETSLNPYREGSTLCHVDFNIYLNTSDYLMVYMANRGMSLSYLINEYSHVPIGPKLLKIMATLGYEFNSSYNVTTIQPDLAYWSPSSTLAGSSGNPSPAMVTFTNGPAHTPISSITESNVSSSNKLIASWLLSLIIFNILIISLL
;
A
#
# COMPACT_ATOMS: atom_id res chain seq x y z
N MET A 1 -22.64 -29.70 -13.32
CA MET A 1 -23.60 -30.80 -13.56
C MET A 1 -23.75 -31.60 -12.28
N ASN A 2 -24.92 -31.45 -11.66
CA ASN A 2 -25.69 -32.42 -10.86
C ASN A 2 -26.29 -31.77 -9.62
N GLU A 3 -27.59 -31.50 -9.76
CA GLU A 3 -28.56 -31.42 -8.68
C GLU A 3 -28.56 -32.71 -7.85
N GLN A 4 -28.70 -32.59 -6.53
CA GLN A 4 -29.29 -33.62 -5.68
C GLN A 4 -30.10 -32.97 -4.55
N GLU A 5 -31.39 -32.82 -4.83
CA GLU A 5 -32.52 -33.38 -4.07
C GLU A 5 -32.27 -33.66 -2.57
N TYR A 6 -32.97 -32.93 -1.68
CA TYR A 6 -33.26 -33.40 -0.33
C TYR A 6 -34.68 -33.96 -0.28
N GLN A 7 -34.77 -35.29 -0.26
CA GLN A 7 -36.01 -36.05 -0.12
C GLN A 7 -36.49 -36.08 1.33
N LEU A 8 -37.82 -36.07 1.41
CA LEU A 8 -38.71 -36.28 2.55
C LEU A 8 -38.36 -37.53 3.36
N LEU A 9 -38.54 -37.45 4.69
CA LEU A 9 -38.50 -38.61 5.58
C LEU A 9 -39.71 -39.55 5.31
N PRO A 10 -39.50 -40.88 5.30
CA PRO A 10 -40.55 -41.84 4.93
C PRO A 10 -41.47 -42.18 6.09
N LYS A 11 -42.77 -42.29 5.79
CA LYS A 11 -43.73 -43.09 6.56
C LYS A 11 -43.43 -44.58 6.34
N ASN A 12 -43.31 -45.35 7.42
CA ASN A 12 -43.71 -46.75 7.38
C ASN A 12 -44.31 -47.21 8.71
N SER A 13 -45.32 -48.05 8.54
CA SER A 13 -46.43 -48.42 9.40
C SER A 13 -46.18 -49.71 10.18
N LEU A 14 -46.82 -49.82 11.34
CA LEU A 14 -47.30 -51.03 12.03
C LEU A 14 -48.37 -50.53 13.03
N SER A 15 -49.59 -51.02 13.17
CA SER A 15 -50.50 -51.88 12.40
C SER A 15 -51.85 -51.79 13.15
N ASN A 16 -52.94 -51.69 12.40
CA ASN A 16 -54.37 -51.75 12.76
C ASN A 16 -54.78 -52.32 14.14
N GLU A 17 -55.71 -51.64 14.83
CA GLU A 17 -57.05 -52.20 15.04
C GLU A 17 -58.13 -51.13 15.32
N LYS A 18 -59.13 -51.15 14.41
CA LYS A 18 -60.49 -50.60 14.39
C LYS A 18 -61.06 -49.97 15.67
N VAL A 19 -61.59 -48.74 15.55
CA VAL A 19 -62.97 -48.42 15.94
C VAL A 19 -63.58 -47.56 14.83
N GLN A 20 -64.88 -47.77 14.63
CA GLN A 20 -65.62 -47.71 13.39
C GLN A 20 -66.76 -46.69 13.53
N ASP A 21 -67.12 -46.10 12.38
CA ASP A 21 -68.37 -45.41 12.04
C ASP A 21 -68.70 -44.03 12.63
N GLY A 22 -69.07 -43.13 11.71
CA GLY A 22 -70.39 -42.50 11.75
C GLY A 22 -70.45 -41.04 12.18
N PHE A 23 -70.08 -40.14 11.28
CA PHE A 23 -70.89 -38.94 11.07
C PHE A 23 -72.15 -39.38 10.31
N ASP A 24 -73.34 -39.07 10.82
CA ASP A 24 -74.39 -38.35 10.08
C ASP A 24 -75.66 -38.17 10.94
N GLU A 25 -76.35 -37.07 10.61
CA GLU A 25 -77.74 -36.67 10.93
C GLU A 25 -78.04 -35.81 12.18
N GLU A 26 -78.02 -34.50 11.92
CA GLU A 26 -79.17 -33.57 11.96
C GLU A 26 -80.24 -33.75 13.07
N PHE A 27 -80.37 -32.81 14.01
CA PHE A 27 -81.16 -31.56 13.93
C PHE A 27 -82.70 -31.74 14.08
N MET A 28 -83.23 -31.50 15.29
CA MET A 28 -84.23 -30.44 15.59
C MET A 28 -85.08 -30.66 16.87
N ILE A 29 -84.94 -29.70 17.79
CA ILE A 29 -85.96 -28.92 18.55
C ILE A 29 -87.07 -29.63 19.38
N GLY A 30 -87.12 -29.28 20.69
CA GLY A 30 -88.36 -28.76 21.30
C GLY A 30 -88.67 -29.09 22.78
N SER A 31 -88.77 -28.01 23.60
CA SER A 31 -89.45 -27.89 24.92
C SER A 31 -88.73 -28.51 26.15
N SER A 32 -88.75 -27.97 27.39
CA SER A 32 -89.44 -26.83 28.02
C SER A 32 -88.77 -26.49 29.38
N SER A 33 -88.72 -25.20 29.72
CA SER A 33 -88.84 -24.55 31.05
C SER A 33 -88.21 -25.14 32.34
N SER A 34 -87.77 -24.18 33.17
CA SER A 34 -87.46 -24.17 34.62
C SER A 34 -86.02 -24.46 35.06
N ASP A 35 -85.46 -23.42 35.69
CA ASP A 35 -84.41 -23.41 36.73
C ASP A 35 -83.05 -24.03 36.30
N ASP A 36 -81.87 -23.71 36.82
CA ASP A 36 -81.47 -23.13 38.09
C ASP A 36 -79.96 -22.81 37.99
N ASP A 37 -79.52 -21.95 38.90
CA ASP A 37 -78.14 -21.62 39.22
C ASP A 37 -77.19 -22.84 39.37
N SER A 38 -76.32 -23.10 38.40
CA SER A 38 -75.00 -23.72 38.63
C SER A 38 -74.22 -23.66 37.30
N VAL A 39 -73.15 -22.89 37.13
CA VAL A 39 -71.85 -23.10 37.76
C VAL A 39 -71.16 -21.74 37.83
N ARG A 40 -71.22 -21.10 39.01
CA ARG A 40 -70.42 -19.92 39.34
C ARG A 40 -69.17 -20.39 40.10
N THR A 41 -68.21 -21.00 39.41
CA THR A 41 -66.86 -21.17 39.97
C THR A 41 -66.04 -19.92 39.66
N ARG A 42 -65.99 -19.05 40.66
CA ARG A 42 -65.11 -17.89 40.78
C ARG A 42 -63.68 -18.20 40.31
N ILE A 43 -63.15 -17.38 39.42
CA ILE A 43 -61.70 -17.14 39.34
C ILE A 43 -61.29 -16.53 40.70
N PRO A 44 -60.39 -17.14 41.48
CA PRO A 44 -59.98 -16.57 42.76
C PRO A 44 -59.25 -15.23 42.55
N HIS A 45 -59.59 -14.24 43.37
CA HIS A 45 -58.82 -13.01 43.49
C HIS A 45 -57.37 -13.35 43.89
N ARG A 46 -56.42 -12.56 43.37
CA ARG A 46 -54.95 -12.63 43.52
C ARG A 46 -54.40 -12.86 44.95
N GLN A 47 -55.24 -12.85 45.98
CA GLN A 47 -54.85 -13.03 47.38
C GLN A 47 -54.69 -14.51 47.81
N ASP A 48 -55.14 -15.48 47.02
CA ASP A 48 -55.05 -16.92 47.35
C ASP A 48 -53.83 -17.65 46.73
N LEU A 49 -52.94 -16.96 46.01
CA LEU A 49 -51.67 -17.53 45.52
C LEU A 49 -50.52 -17.33 46.52
N LYS A 50 -50.72 -17.73 47.78
CA LYS A 50 -49.61 -17.88 48.74
C LYS A 50 -48.85 -19.17 48.44
N GLY A 51 -47.98 -19.13 47.44
CA GLY A 51 -47.14 -20.28 47.07
C GLY A 51 -46.57 -20.29 45.66
N VAL A 52 -46.86 -19.29 44.82
CA VAL A 52 -46.14 -19.13 43.56
C VAL A 52 -44.77 -18.57 43.90
N LYS A 53 -43.73 -19.42 43.86
CA LYS A 53 -42.35 -18.92 43.76
C LYS A 53 -42.34 -17.92 42.61
N GLU A 54 -41.94 -16.69 42.89
CA GLU A 54 -41.61 -15.72 41.84
C GLU A 54 -40.64 -16.44 40.90
N HIS A 55 -41.07 -16.68 39.66
CA HIS A 55 -40.23 -17.29 38.64
C HIS A 55 -39.20 -16.23 38.28
N ILE A 56 -38.11 -16.19 39.05
CA ILE A 56 -36.95 -15.34 38.76
C ILE A 56 -36.25 -16.04 37.60
N GLU A 57 -36.56 -15.58 36.40
CA GLU A 57 -35.78 -15.94 35.22
C GLU A 57 -34.48 -15.16 35.29
N GLU A 58 -33.37 -15.84 35.62
CA GLU A 58 -32.04 -15.27 35.46
C GLU A 58 -31.71 -15.22 33.97
N HIS A 59 -32.11 -14.14 33.31
CA HIS A 59 -31.68 -13.83 31.95
C HIS A 59 -30.41 -12.99 32.00
N PHE A 60 -29.46 -13.30 31.12
CA PHE A 60 -28.19 -12.62 31.07
C PHE A 60 -28.34 -11.29 30.31
N ASP A 61 -28.03 -10.16 30.96
CA ASP A 61 -28.41 -8.82 30.48
C ASP A 61 -27.66 -8.31 29.23
N ARG A 62 -26.58 -8.97 28.74
CA ARG A 62 -25.79 -8.51 27.57
C ARG A 62 -25.14 -9.63 26.74
N PRO A 63 -25.91 -10.48 26.04
CA PRO A 63 -25.35 -11.58 25.23
C PRO A 63 -24.44 -11.08 24.09
N GLU A 64 -24.71 -9.88 23.60
CA GLU A 64 -24.02 -9.30 22.45
C GLU A 64 -22.59 -8.86 22.76
N LEU A 65 -22.32 -8.37 23.99
CA LEU A 65 -20.96 -8.03 24.42
C LEU A 65 -20.09 -9.28 24.57
N ILE A 66 -20.66 -10.36 25.11
CA ILE A 66 -19.95 -11.64 25.22
C ILE A 66 -19.62 -12.17 23.83
N LYS A 67 -20.56 -12.10 22.90
CA LYS A 67 -20.34 -12.48 21.49
C LYS A 67 -19.18 -11.70 20.89
N ASP A 68 -19.18 -10.37 21.03
CA ASP A 68 -18.12 -9.50 20.53
C ASP A 68 -16.74 -9.85 21.11
N CYS A 69 -16.67 -10.03 22.43
CA CYS A 69 -15.43 -10.39 23.11
C CYS A 69 -14.92 -11.76 22.66
N ILE A 70 -15.82 -12.74 22.48
CA ILE A 70 -15.48 -14.08 22.00
C ILE A 70 -14.96 -14.02 20.57
N LEU A 71 -15.59 -13.24 19.68
CA LEU A 71 -15.14 -13.07 18.30
C LEU A 71 -13.75 -12.44 18.26
N GLY A 72 -13.56 -11.30 18.95
CA GLY A 72 -12.27 -10.62 19.03
C GLY A 72 -11.16 -11.51 19.60
N LEU A 73 -11.37 -12.13 20.75
CA LEU A 73 -10.36 -13.00 21.39
C LEU A 73 -10.04 -14.23 20.56
N SER A 74 -11.03 -14.84 19.89
CA SER A 74 -10.81 -16.03 19.07
C SER A 74 -9.86 -15.73 17.90
N ASP A 75 -10.08 -14.61 17.21
CA ASP A 75 -9.26 -14.22 16.08
C ASP A 75 -7.90 -13.67 16.55
N GLY A 76 -7.91 -12.87 17.61
CA GLY A 76 -6.70 -12.31 18.22
C GLY A 76 -5.76 -13.37 18.79
N LEU A 77 -6.25 -14.53 19.25
CA LEU A 77 -5.38 -15.62 19.68
C LEU A 77 -4.84 -16.45 18.51
N THR A 78 -5.57 -16.52 17.40
CA THR A 78 -5.29 -17.45 16.30
C THR A 78 -4.41 -16.83 15.22
N VAL A 79 -4.77 -15.64 14.72
CA VAL A 79 -4.10 -15.01 13.57
C VAL A 79 -2.69 -14.51 13.92
N PRO A 80 -2.49 -13.75 15.01
CA PRO A 80 -1.16 -13.29 15.42
C PRO A 80 -0.23 -14.45 15.79
N PHE A 81 -0.77 -15.53 16.38
CA PHE A 81 -0.03 -16.75 16.65
C PHE A 81 0.41 -17.46 15.37
N ALA A 82 -0.51 -17.64 14.42
CA ALA A 82 -0.21 -18.29 13.15
C ALA A 82 0.83 -17.48 12.36
N LEU A 83 0.73 -16.16 12.35
CA LEU A 83 1.72 -15.28 11.74
C LEU A 83 3.08 -15.41 12.45
N ALA A 84 3.10 -15.37 13.78
CA ALA A 84 4.34 -15.48 14.56
C ALA A 84 5.04 -16.83 14.33
N ALA A 85 4.27 -17.93 14.28
CA ALA A 85 4.77 -19.24 13.92
C ALA A 85 5.33 -19.25 12.48
N GLY A 86 4.59 -18.68 11.52
CA GLY A 86 5.02 -18.48 10.13
C GLY A 86 6.38 -17.81 10.03
N LEU A 87 6.48 -16.59 10.55
CA LEU A 87 7.69 -15.78 10.50
C LEU A 87 8.86 -16.38 11.28
N SER A 88 8.59 -17.21 12.29
CA SER A 88 9.66 -17.89 13.05
C SER A 88 10.46 -18.87 12.20
N SER A 89 9.88 -19.38 11.10
CA SER A 89 10.63 -20.22 10.14
C SER A 89 11.81 -19.50 9.50
N LEU A 90 11.78 -18.16 9.43
CA LEU A 90 12.84 -17.30 8.89
C LEU A 90 14.02 -17.11 9.85
N GLY A 91 13.89 -17.53 11.11
CA GLY A 91 15.00 -17.56 12.08
C GLY A 91 15.33 -16.24 12.79
N ASP A 92 14.67 -15.12 12.50
CA ASP A 92 14.87 -13.83 13.19
C ASP A 92 13.65 -13.41 14.04
N SER A 93 13.84 -13.36 15.37
CA SER A 93 12.82 -12.95 16.34
C SER A 93 12.37 -11.49 16.18
N LYS A 94 13.21 -10.62 15.61
CA LYS A 94 12.83 -9.22 15.35
C LYS A 94 11.78 -9.14 14.25
N ILE A 95 11.92 -9.95 13.20
CA ILE A 95 10.95 -10.02 12.10
C ILE A 95 9.60 -10.50 12.65
N VAL A 96 9.61 -11.53 13.50
CA VAL A 96 8.40 -12.03 14.18
C VAL A 96 7.75 -10.94 15.02
N LEU A 97 8.53 -10.21 15.83
CA LEU A 97 8.00 -9.20 16.73
C LEU A 97 7.40 -7.99 15.99
N PHE A 98 8.11 -7.47 14.97
CA PHE A 98 7.62 -6.32 14.21
C PHE A 98 6.46 -6.68 13.28
N GLY A 99 6.55 -7.83 12.59
CA GLY A 99 5.45 -8.34 11.76
C GLY A 99 4.21 -8.65 12.58
N GLY A 100 4.39 -9.31 13.73
CA GLY A 100 3.31 -9.59 14.66
C GLY A 100 2.69 -8.33 15.28
N LEU A 101 3.48 -7.32 15.66
CA LEU A 101 2.94 -6.08 16.19
C LEU A 101 2.18 -5.27 15.13
N ALA A 102 2.66 -5.25 13.89
CA ALA A 102 1.98 -4.59 12.77
C ALA A 102 0.62 -5.26 12.49
N GLU A 103 0.58 -6.60 12.46
CA GLU A 103 -0.66 -7.36 12.29
C GLU A 103 -1.61 -7.15 13.48
N LEU A 104 -1.10 -7.15 14.71
CA LEU A 104 -1.92 -6.94 15.90
C LEU A 104 -2.64 -5.60 15.90
N VAL A 105 -1.93 -4.51 15.58
CA VAL A 105 -2.50 -3.16 15.56
C VAL A 105 -3.45 -2.99 14.38
N SER A 106 -3.06 -3.42 13.18
CA SER A 106 -3.90 -3.31 11.99
C SER A 106 -5.16 -4.18 12.09
N GLY A 107 -5.03 -5.40 12.62
CA GLY A 107 -6.12 -6.33 12.87
C GLY A 107 -7.11 -5.81 13.92
N ALA A 108 -6.62 -5.26 15.04
CA ALA A 108 -7.50 -4.68 16.08
C ALA A 108 -8.35 -3.53 15.53
N ILE A 109 -7.74 -2.63 14.74
CA ILE A 109 -8.44 -1.52 14.08
C ILE A 109 -9.43 -2.06 13.04
N SER A 110 -9.02 -3.03 12.22
CA SER A 110 -9.85 -3.61 11.18
C SER A 110 -11.09 -4.30 11.75
N MET A 111 -10.93 -5.16 12.76
CA MET A 111 -12.06 -5.84 13.39
C MET A 111 -12.95 -4.88 14.18
N GLY A 112 -12.38 -3.87 14.84
CA GLY A 112 -13.16 -2.84 15.54
C GLY A 112 -14.02 -2.01 14.57
N LEU A 113 -13.42 -1.53 13.48
CA LEU A 113 -14.19 -0.84 12.42
C LEU A 113 -15.20 -1.75 11.74
N GLY A 114 -14.87 -3.04 11.54
CA GLY A 114 -15.78 -4.04 11.03
C GLY A 114 -17.02 -4.22 11.92
N GLY A 115 -16.82 -4.31 13.24
CA GLY A 115 -17.90 -4.34 14.23
C GLY A 115 -18.76 -3.08 14.22
N TYR A 116 -18.13 -1.90 14.16
CA TYR A 116 -18.82 -0.62 14.04
C TYR A 116 -19.71 -0.56 12.81
N LEU A 117 -19.15 -0.89 11.64
CA LEU A 117 -19.85 -0.82 10.37
C LEU A 117 -20.97 -1.86 10.30
N ALA A 118 -20.76 -3.07 10.81
CA ALA A 118 -21.81 -4.10 10.86
C ALA A 118 -23.00 -3.64 11.70
N ALA A 119 -22.75 -3.18 12.94
CA ALA A 119 -23.79 -2.70 13.84
C ALA A 119 -24.47 -1.41 13.33
N LYS A 120 -23.72 -0.52 12.66
CA LYS A 120 -24.29 0.67 12.02
C LYS A 120 -25.18 0.30 10.83
N SER A 121 -24.73 -0.61 9.96
CA SER A 121 -25.51 -1.08 8.82
C SER A 121 -26.80 -1.77 9.26
N GLU A 122 -26.77 -2.53 10.36
CA GLU A 122 -27.97 -3.13 10.95
C GLU A 122 -28.96 -2.07 11.45
N ALA A 123 -28.46 -0.99 12.08
CA ALA A 123 -29.29 0.14 12.50
C ALA A 123 -29.87 0.95 11.34
N ASP A 124 -29.06 1.21 10.31
CA ASP A 124 -29.51 1.90 9.09
C ASP A 124 -30.55 1.04 8.35
N HIS A 125 -30.33 -0.27 8.25
CA HIS A 125 -31.28 -1.22 7.65
C HIS A 125 -32.61 -1.25 8.42
N TYR A 126 -32.57 -1.38 9.76
CA TYR A 126 -33.76 -1.34 10.60
C TYR A 126 -34.57 -0.05 10.36
N LYS A 127 -33.90 1.09 10.26
CA LYS A 127 -34.55 2.38 10.02
C LYS A 127 -35.24 2.43 8.66
N THR A 128 -34.56 1.96 7.61
CA THR A 128 -35.13 1.93 6.25
C THR A 128 -36.34 1.01 6.16
N GLU A 129 -36.26 -0.19 6.73
CA GLU A 129 -37.40 -1.12 6.74
C GLU A 129 -38.55 -0.56 7.56
N ARG A 130 -38.29 0.06 8.71
CA ARG A 130 -39.33 0.73 9.51
C ARG A 130 -40.04 1.85 8.76
N GLU A 131 -39.31 2.62 7.95
CA GLU A 131 -39.89 3.67 7.09
C GLU A 131 -40.65 3.10 5.88
N ARG A 132 -40.31 1.89 5.44
CA ARG A 132 -41.04 1.16 4.40
C ARG A 132 -42.35 0.62 4.95
N GLU A 133 -42.27 -0.11 6.05
CA GLU A 133 -43.38 -0.69 6.79
C GLU A 133 -44.41 0.39 7.20
N ALA A 134 -43.93 1.53 7.70
CA ALA A 134 -44.82 2.64 8.05
C ALA A 134 -45.61 3.20 6.86
N ARG A 135 -45.04 3.16 5.64
CA ARG A 135 -45.73 3.59 4.42
C ARG A 135 -46.69 2.53 3.91
N GLU A 136 -46.32 1.26 4.04
CA GLU A 136 -47.13 0.10 3.65
C GLU A 136 -48.40 0.04 4.53
N VAL A 137 -48.27 0.19 5.85
CA VAL A 137 -49.39 0.32 6.79
C VAL A 137 -50.30 1.53 6.49
N GLU A 138 -49.77 2.64 5.97
CA GLU A 138 -50.57 3.83 5.63
C GLU A 138 -51.30 3.70 4.28
N LEU A 139 -50.63 3.12 3.28
CA LEU A 139 -51.12 3.05 1.89
C LEU A 139 -51.96 1.81 1.62
N TYR A 140 -51.65 0.68 2.26
CA TYR A 140 -52.21 -0.65 2.00
C TYR A 140 -52.63 -1.40 3.28
N PRO A 141 -53.41 -0.80 4.19
CA PRO A 141 -53.72 -1.38 5.50
C PRO A 141 -54.47 -2.72 5.44
N GLU A 142 -55.25 -2.97 4.39
CA GLU A 142 -55.96 -4.26 4.21
C GLU A 142 -54.99 -5.39 3.80
N GLU A 143 -53.90 -5.06 3.10
CA GLU A 143 -52.89 -6.04 2.66
C GLU A 143 -52.00 -6.43 3.85
N GLU A 144 -51.52 -5.46 4.64
CA GLU A 144 -50.72 -5.72 5.85
C GLU A 144 -51.45 -6.55 6.91
N GLU A 145 -52.78 -6.41 7.00
CA GLU A 145 -53.60 -7.25 7.88
C GLU A 145 -53.66 -8.70 7.41
N GLU A 146 -53.68 -8.92 6.09
CA GLU A 146 -53.64 -10.27 5.51
C GLU A 146 -52.31 -10.95 5.83
N GLU A 147 -51.20 -10.23 5.74
CA GLU A 147 -49.86 -10.77 6.01
C GLU A 147 -49.73 -11.32 7.43
N ILE A 148 -50.32 -10.66 8.44
CA ILE A 148 -50.36 -11.20 9.80
C ILE A 148 -51.24 -12.46 9.88
N ILE A 149 -52.39 -12.46 9.22
CA ILE A 149 -53.29 -13.63 9.23
C ILE A 149 -52.57 -14.83 8.61
N GLU A 150 -51.89 -14.63 7.48
CA GLU A 150 -51.06 -15.65 6.82
C GLU A 150 -49.89 -16.10 7.72
N LEU A 151 -49.24 -15.17 8.44
CA LEU A 151 -48.15 -15.50 9.36
C LEU A 151 -48.60 -16.42 10.52
N PHE A 152 -49.84 -16.24 11.01
CA PHE A 152 -50.36 -16.98 12.16
C PHE A 152 -51.23 -18.19 11.81
N GLU A 153 -51.67 -18.33 10.56
CA GLU A 153 -52.43 -19.49 10.07
C GLU A 153 -51.71 -20.84 10.35
N PRO A 154 -50.38 -20.98 10.13
CA PRO A 154 -49.65 -22.21 10.47
C PRO A 154 -49.64 -22.54 11.96
N TYR A 155 -49.87 -21.55 12.83
CA TYR A 155 -49.98 -21.73 14.29
C TYR A 155 -51.41 -22.07 14.74
N GLY A 156 -52.36 -22.18 13.80
CA GLY A 156 -53.74 -22.56 14.05
C GLY A 156 -54.64 -21.41 14.50
N LEU A 157 -54.24 -20.15 14.24
CA LEU A 157 -55.07 -18.98 14.48
C LEU A 157 -55.78 -18.60 13.18
N ASP A 158 -57.10 -18.74 13.17
CA ASP A 158 -57.94 -18.32 12.06
C ASP A 158 -58.31 -16.83 12.18
N ARG A 159 -58.77 -16.23 11.07
CA ARG A 159 -59.12 -14.81 11.00
C ARG A 159 -60.09 -14.37 12.10
N GLU A 160 -61.09 -15.21 12.41
CA GLU A 160 -62.07 -14.90 13.45
C GLU A 160 -61.43 -14.76 14.84
N SER A 161 -60.42 -15.59 15.13
CA SER A 161 -59.65 -15.51 16.38
C SER A 161 -58.74 -14.29 16.47
N MET A 162 -58.25 -13.77 15.34
CA MET A 162 -57.30 -12.63 15.28
C MET A 162 -58.00 -11.27 15.16
N GLU A 163 -59.26 -11.20 14.75
CA GLU A 163 -60.01 -9.93 14.55
C GLU A 163 -59.96 -8.98 15.77
N PRO A 164 -60.10 -9.44 17.04
CA PRO A 164 -59.98 -8.55 18.19
C PRO A 164 -58.60 -7.90 18.35
N MET A 165 -57.54 -8.60 17.92
CA MET A 165 -56.17 -8.07 17.90
C MET A 165 -56.01 -7.04 16.79
N MET A 166 -56.52 -7.33 15.57
CA MET A 166 -56.48 -6.42 14.43
C MET A 166 -57.20 -5.11 14.73
N ILE A 167 -58.38 -5.15 15.37
CA ILE A 167 -59.10 -3.94 15.80
C ILE A 167 -58.24 -3.05 16.72
N ARG A 168 -57.38 -3.64 17.57
CA ARG A 168 -56.49 -2.88 18.46
C ARG A 168 -55.29 -2.29 17.72
N PHE A 169 -54.76 -3.00 16.74
CA PHE A 169 -53.68 -2.49 15.89
C PHE A 169 -54.14 -1.35 14.98
N ARG A 170 -55.35 -1.43 14.40
CA ARG A 170 -55.99 -0.31 13.67
C ARG A 170 -56.08 0.97 14.49
N GLN A 171 -56.17 0.86 15.82
CA GLN A 171 -56.23 2.01 16.74
C GLN A 171 -54.85 2.58 17.10
N ASN A 172 -53.76 1.84 16.84
CA ASN A 172 -52.40 2.24 17.19
C ASN A 172 -51.40 1.71 16.15
N SER A 173 -51.23 2.49 15.07
CA SER A 173 -50.34 2.16 13.95
C SER A 173 -48.89 2.00 14.37
N GLU A 174 -48.39 2.74 15.38
CA GLU A 174 -47.01 2.56 15.86
C GLU A 174 -46.79 1.17 16.48
N LYS A 175 -47.76 0.67 17.25
CA LYS A 175 -47.68 -0.68 17.84
C LYS A 175 -47.89 -1.77 16.80
N PHE A 176 -48.63 -1.47 15.74
CA PHE A 176 -48.77 -2.35 14.60
C PHE A 176 -47.46 -2.48 13.82
N ILE A 177 -46.82 -1.36 13.48
CA ILE A 177 -45.49 -1.33 12.83
C ILE A 177 -44.45 -2.03 13.71
N ASP A 178 -44.41 -1.77 15.03
CA ASP A 178 -43.50 -2.48 15.95
C ASP A 178 -43.73 -4.00 15.93
N PHE A 179 -44.96 -4.45 15.70
CA PHE A 179 -45.32 -5.87 15.62
C PHE A 179 -44.87 -6.48 14.29
N MET A 180 -45.18 -5.83 13.17
CA MET A 180 -44.76 -6.25 11.82
C MET A 180 -43.24 -6.36 11.71
N MET A 181 -42.54 -5.31 12.13
CA MET A 181 -41.07 -5.29 12.19
C MET A 181 -40.49 -6.52 12.93
N ARG A 182 -41.15 -6.98 14.00
CA ARG A 182 -40.66 -8.11 14.80
C ARG A 182 -41.08 -9.48 14.27
N PHE A 183 -42.32 -9.63 13.86
CA PHE A 183 -42.92 -10.95 13.58
C PHE A 183 -42.88 -11.30 12.10
N GLU A 184 -42.98 -10.32 11.22
CA GLU A 184 -43.00 -10.51 9.77
C GLU A 184 -41.59 -10.29 9.20
N LEU A 185 -40.91 -9.18 9.55
CA LEU A 185 -39.53 -8.91 9.10
C LEU A 185 -38.41 -9.50 9.99
N ASN A 186 -38.74 -9.99 11.20
CA ASN A 186 -37.78 -10.53 12.17
C ASN A 186 -36.63 -9.56 12.53
N LEU A 187 -36.96 -8.27 12.66
CA LEU A 187 -36.05 -7.18 12.99
C LEU A 187 -36.36 -6.61 14.38
N GLU A 188 -35.39 -6.68 15.29
CA GLU A 188 -35.48 -6.06 16.62
C GLU A 188 -34.82 -4.68 16.64
N LEU A 189 -35.32 -3.77 17.48
CA LEU A 189 -34.80 -2.40 17.59
C LEU A 189 -33.35 -2.42 18.14
N PRO A 190 -32.36 -1.95 17.38
CA PRO A 190 -30.96 -1.96 17.84
C PRO A 190 -30.70 -0.86 18.87
N ASP A 191 -29.82 -1.13 19.84
CA ASP A 191 -29.34 -0.11 20.80
C ASP A 191 -28.50 0.94 20.05
N PRO A 192 -28.81 2.25 20.16
CA PRO A 192 -28.08 3.31 19.46
C PRO A 192 -26.58 3.39 19.80
N ASN A 193 -26.17 2.92 20.98
CA ASN A 193 -24.76 2.91 21.38
C ASN A 193 -24.03 1.64 20.92
N ARG A 194 -24.74 0.66 20.36
CA ARG A 194 -24.21 -0.66 20.00
C ARG A 194 -23.02 -0.56 19.04
N SER A 195 -23.07 0.35 18.06
CA SER A 195 -22.01 0.45 17.04
C SER A 195 -20.64 0.77 17.64
N TRP A 196 -20.56 1.75 18.54
CA TRP A 196 -19.30 2.13 19.18
C TRP A 196 -18.86 1.10 20.24
N ILE A 197 -19.81 0.54 20.98
CA ILE A 197 -19.50 -0.48 21.98
C ILE A 197 -18.92 -1.73 21.29
N SER A 198 -19.55 -2.20 20.21
CA SER A 198 -19.07 -3.34 19.42
C SER A 198 -17.68 -3.11 18.84
N ALA A 199 -17.40 -1.89 18.36
CA ALA A 199 -16.08 -1.53 17.85
C ALA A 199 -14.99 -1.68 18.92
N LEU A 200 -15.26 -1.15 20.12
CA LEU A 200 -14.31 -1.16 21.22
C LEU A 200 -14.14 -2.56 21.82
N THR A 201 -15.22 -3.32 22.00
CA THR A 201 -15.16 -4.67 22.58
C THR A 201 -14.43 -5.63 21.64
N ILE A 202 -14.80 -5.70 20.36
CA ILE A 202 -14.15 -6.60 19.39
C ILE A 202 -12.67 -6.22 19.23
N GLY A 203 -12.37 -4.94 18.96
CA GLY A 203 -11.01 -4.48 18.74
C GLY A 203 -10.09 -4.68 19.95
N SER A 204 -10.57 -4.36 21.16
CA SER A 204 -9.78 -4.54 22.39
C SER A 204 -9.57 -6.02 22.72
N SER A 205 -10.61 -6.85 22.55
CA SER A 205 -10.51 -8.29 22.74
C SER A 205 -9.52 -8.95 21.76
N TYR A 206 -9.52 -8.52 20.49
CA TYR A 206 -8.53 -8.96 19.52
C TYR A 206 -7.11 -8.56 19.91
N PHE A 207 -6.90 -7.29 20.28
CA PHE A 207 -5.60 -6.80 20.71
C PHE A 207 -5.06 -7.58 21.92
N ILE A 208 -5.90 -7.80 22.95
CA ILE A 208 -5.51 -8.55 24.15
C ILE A 208 -5.17 -10.00 23.80
N GLY A 209 -5.96 -10.64 22.93
CA GLY A 209 -5.69 -11.98 22.44
C GLY A 209 -4.32 -12.09 21.76
N GLY A 210 -3.99 -11.13 20.89
CA GLY A 210 -2.79 -11.21 20.06
C GLY A 210 -1.49 -10.80 20.72
N VAL A 211 -1.55 -10.11 21.88
CA VAL A 211 -0.34 -9.89 22.70
C VAL A 211 0.21 -11.21 23.25
N ILE A 212 -0.66 -12.17 23.59
CA ILE A 212 -0.28 -13.40 24.29
C ILE A 212 0.72 -14.25 23.48
N PRO A 213 0.48 -14.54 22.19
CA PRO A 213 1.44 -15.27 21.35
C PRO A 213 2.76 -14.55 21.11
N LEU A 214 2.77 -13.21 21.12
CA LEU A 214 3.95 -12.39 20.82
C LEU A 214 4.86 -12.18 22.03
N LEU A 215 4.32 -12.30 23.25
CA LEU A 215 5.03 -12.02 24.49
C LEU A 215 6.37 -12.79 24.63
N PRO A 216 6.48 -14.10 24.30
CA PRO A 216 7.74 -14.83 24.40
C PRO A 216 8.86 -14.27 23.51
N TYR A 217 8.54 -13.71 22.34
CA TYR A 217 9.50 -13.13 21.41
C TYR A 217 10.10 -11.80 21.90
N VAL A 218 9.49 -11.16 22.91
CA VAL A 218 10.05 -9.97 23.55
C VAL A 218 11.21 -10.33 24.48
N PHE A 219 11.13 -11.48 25.16
CA PHE A 219 12.08 -11.86 26.21
C PHE A 219 13.11 -12.89 25.77
N ILE A 220 12.82 -13.69 24.75
CA ILE A 220 13.69 -14.77 24.28
C ILE A 220 14.33 -14.36 22.95
N GLN A 221 15.66 -14.29 22.93
CA GLN A 221 16.42 -13.86 21.74
C GLN A 221 16.55 -14.94 20.67
N ASN A 222 16.48 -16.22 21.06
CA ASN A 222 16.50 -17.34 20.13
C ASN A 222 15.09 -17.61 19.59
N THR A 223 14.92 -17.48 18.29
CA THR A 223 13.63 -17.59 17.59
C THR A 223 12.96 -18.95 17.77
N TYR A 224 13.71 -20.04 17.80
CA TYR A 224 13.14 -21.38 17.98
C TYR A 224 12.70 -21.62 19.43
N ASP A 225 13.49 -21.15 20.41
CA ASP A 225 13.12 -21.24 21.83
C ASP A 225 11.90 -20.33 22.13
N ALA A 226 11.83 -19.17 21.50
CA ALA A 226 10.70 -18.25 21.56
C ALA A 226 9.44 -18.89 20.96
N LEU A 227 9.58 -19.56 19.80
CA LEU A 227 8.49 -20.28 19.14
C LEU A 227 7.95 -21.43 20.01
N TYR A 228 8.81 -22.29 20.56
CA TYR A 228 8.34 -23.39 21.43
C TYR A 228 7.60 -22.85 22.66
N THR A 229 8.11 -21.77 23.25
CA THR A 229 7.47 -21.11 24.39
C THR A 229 6.13 -20.49 23.99
N SER A 230 6.04 -19.84 22.82
CA SER A 230 4.80 -19.27 22.27
C SER A 230 3.77 -20.34 21.94
N CYS A 231 4.18 -21.45 21.33
CA CYS A 231 3.31 -22.60 21.09
C CYS A 231 2.72 -23.15 22.39
N LEU A 232 3.52 -23.29 23.44
CA LEU A 232 3.05 -23.78 24.74
C LEU A 232 2.05 -22.82 25.38
N VAL A 233 2.39 -21.54 25.49
CA VAL A 233 1.55 -20.51 26.12
C VAL A 233 0.25 -20.33 25.34
N THR A 234 0.31 -20.26 24.01
CA THR A 234 -0.87 -20.06 23.17
C THR A 234 -1.77 -21.30 23.16
N SER A 235 -1.20 -22.51 23.16
CA SER A 235 -1.99 -23.75 23.24
C SER A 235 -2.77 -23.84 24.55
N LEU A 236 -2.14 -23.51 25.68
CA LEU A 236 -2.83 -23.45 26.97
C LEU A 236 -3.93 -22.39 26.96
N THR A 237 -3.65 -21.22 26.38
CA THR A 237 -4.61 -20.11 26.30
C THR A 237 -5.81 -20.46 25.42
N LEU A 238 -5.59 -21.02 24.23
CA LEU A 238 -6.66 -21.48 23.31
C LEU A 238 -7.51 -22.58 23.94
N PHE A 239 -6.90 -23.51 24.68
CA PHE A 239 -7.63 -24.56 25.37
C PHE A 239 -8.52 -23.98 26.49
N CYS A 240 -7.97 -23.11 27.35
CA CYS A 240 -8.73 -22.44 28.40
C CYS A 240 -9.84 -21.56 27.83
N PHE A 241 -9.54 -20.75 26.82
CA PHE A 241 -10.52 -19.88 26.17
C PHE A 241 -11.63 -20.69 25.49
N GLY A 242 -11.28 -21.74 24.75
CA GLY A 242 -12.26 -22.61 24.09
C GLY A 242 -13.18 -23.33 25.08
N TYR A 243 -12.63 -23.74 26.23
CA TYR A 243 -13.40 -24.31 27.34
C TYR A 243 -14.39 -23.30 27.93
N LEU A 244 -13.93 -22.08 28.25
CA LEU A 244 -14.76 -21.01 28.78
C LEU A 244 -15.87 -20.62 27.79
N LYS A 245 -15.51 -20.33 26.54
CA LYS A 245 -16.45 -20.04 25.44
C LYS A 245 -17.55 -21.10 25.35
N SER A 246 -17.15 -22.37 25.44
CA SER A 246 -18.09 -23.48 25.27
C SER A 246 -18.89 -23.81 26.53
N ILE A 247 -18.47 -23.40 27.73
CA ILE A 247 -19.36 -23.40 28.91
C ILE A 247 -20.56 -22.48 28.67
N TYR A 248 -20.33 -21.27 28.13
CA TYR A 248 -21.40 -20.30 27.92
C TYR A 248 -22.34 -20.69 26.77
N LEU A 249 -21.82 -21.31 25.71
CA LEU A 249 -22.62 -21.67 24.53
C LEU A 249 -23.20 -23.10 24.63
N ARG A 250 -22.44 -24.07 25.12
CA ARG A 250 -22.78 -25.51 25.12
C ARG A 250 -22.13 -26.25 26.32
N PRO A 251 -22.67 -26.11 27.56
CA PRO A 251 -22.05 -26.61 28.78
C PRO A 251 -21.65 -28.11 28.73
N LYS A 252 -22.50 -28.94 28.11
CA LYS A 252 -22.29 -30.39 28.02
C LYS A 252 -21.14 -30.81 27.09
N GLN A 253 -20.63 -29.91 26.25
CA GLN A 253 -19.59 -30.20 25.25
C GLN A 253 -18.37 -29.25 25.38
N ALA A 254 -18.20 -28.60 26.54
CA ALA A 254 -17.15 -27.61 26.76
C ALA A 254 -15.73 -28.10 26.43
N PHE A 255 -15.44 -29.36 26.76
CA PHE A 255 -14.15 -29.98 26.45
C PHE A 255 -13.92 -30.17 24.95
N ILE A 256 -14.97 -30.48 24.18
CA ILE A 256 -14.89 -30.61 22.72
C ILE A 256 -14.60 -29.25 22.09
N GLY A 257 -15.26 -28.19 22.58
CA GLY A 257 -15.00 -26.83 22.09
C GLY A 257 -13.58 -26.32 22.40
N ALA A 258 -13.01 -26.72 23.54
CA ALA A 258 -11.60 -26.47 23.87
C ALA A 258 -10.65 -27.11 22.86
N ILE A 259 -10.87 -28.39 22.54
CA ILE A 259 -10.09 -29.12 21.54
C ILE A 259 -10.25 -28.51 20.14
N GLN A 260 -11.47 -28.15 19.75
CA GLN A 260 -11.73 -27.51 18.45
C GLN A 260 -10.97 -26.20 18.30
N THR A 261 -11.02 -25.34 19.31
CA THR A 261 -10.34 -24.03 19.30
C THR A 261 -8.82 -24.20 19.22
N LEU A 262 -8.27 -25.15 19.99
CA LEU A 262 -6.86 -25.52 19.92
C LEU A 262 -6.47 -26.07 18.53
N ALA A 263 -7.31 -26.93 17.95
CA ALA A 263 -7.07 -27.53 16.64
C ALA A 263 -7.05 -26.49 15.52
N ILE A 264 -7.98 -25.53 15.55
CA ILE A 264 -8.00 -24.42 14.57
C ILE A 264 -6.71 -23.61 14.64
N GLY A 265 -6.26 -23.24 15.85
CA GLY A 265 -4.99 -22.53 16.05
C GLY A 265 -3.78 -23.33 15.58
N ALA A 266 -3.72 -24.62 15.91
CA ALA A 266 -2.63 -25.50 15.49
C ALA A 266 -2.58 -25.66 13.97
N VAL A 267 -3.73 -25.82 13.31
CA VAL A 267 -3.83 -25.93 11.84
C VAL A 267 -3.40 -24.61 11.20
N ALA A 268 -3.93 -23.47 11.64
CA ALA A 268 -3.56 -22.16 11.11
C ALA A 268 -2.05 -21.90 11.22
N ALA A 269 -1.47 -22.17 12.39
CA ALA A 269 -0.02 -22.02 12.61
C ALA A 269 0.82 -22.99 11.77
N ALA A 270 0.40 -24.26 11.64
CA ALA A 270 1.10 -25.23 10.81
C ALA A 270 1.05 -24.86 9.32
N PHE A 271 -0.09 -24.38 8.83
CA PHE A 271 -0.23 -23.89 7.45
C PHE A 271 0.62 -22.65 7.20
N SER A 272 0.58 -21.68 8.12
CA SER A 272 1.39 -20.46 8.02
C SER A 272 2.89 -20.77 8.04
N TYR A 273 3.35 -21.57 9.01
CA TYR A 273 4.73 -22.09 9.05
C TYR A 273 5.10 -22.82 7.76
N GLY A 274 4.23 -23.71 7.29
CA GLY A 274 4.42 -24.48 6.07
C GLY A 274 4.57 -23.61 4.84
N ILE A 275 3.71 -22.61 4.63
CA ILE A 275 3.75 -21.71 3.47
C ILE A 275 5.01 -20.84 3.53
N VAL A 276 5.28 -20.19 4.66
CA VAL A 276 6.46 -19.32 4.77
C VAL A 276 7.74 -20.14 4.60
N ALA A 277 7.82 -21.32 5.22
CA ALA A 277 8.95 -22.22 5.05
C ALA A 277 9.03 -22.82 3.63
N LEU A 278 7.92 -23.01 2.92
CA LEU A 278 7.91 -23.48 1.53
C LEU A 278 8.35 -22.38 0.57
N VAL A 279 7.92 -21.14 0.79
CA VAL A 279 8.40 -19.99 0.02
C VAL A 279 9.91 -19.83 0.23
N ASP A 280 10.37 -19.91 1.47
CA ASP A 280 11.80 -19.91 1.81
C ASP A 280 12.55 -21.11 1.18
N ASN A 281 11.98 -22.32 1.26
CA ASN A 281 12.57 -23.52 0.64
C ASN A 281 12.46 -23.54 -0.90
N SER A 282 11.50 -22.85 -1.51
CA SER A 282 11.36 -22.75 -2.97
C SER A 282 12.46 -21.87 -3.58
N ASN A 283 13.00 -20.93 -2.79
CA ASN A 283 14.26 -20.26 -3.08
C ASN A 283 15.46 -21.22 -2.97
N THR A 284 15.32 -22.34 -2.23
CA THR A 284 16.37 -23.35 -2.02
C THR A 284 16.27 -24.59 -2.93
N GLU A 285 15.11 -24.90 -3.53
CA GLU A 285 14.94 -26.08 -4.40
C GLU A 285 15.46 -25.88 -5.84
N ASN A 286 15.68 -24.64 -6.29
CA ASN A 286 16.56 -24.37 -7.44
C ASN A 286 18.06 -24.56 -7.10
N CYS A 287 18.38 -24.86 -5.84
CA CYS A 287 19.71 -25.19 -5.34
C CYS A 287 19.76 -26.56 -4.65
N LYS A 288 19.20 -27.62 -5.25
CA LYS A 288 19.45 -29.01 -4.83
C LYS A 288 20.34 -29.76 -5.82
N GLY A 289 21.58 -29.28 -5.93
CA GLY A 289 22.73 -30.04 -6.40
C GLY A 289 23.79 -30.13 -5.31
N ARG A 290 23.76 -31.23 -4.54
CA ARG A 290 24.75 -31.73 -3.55
C ARG A 290 24.77 -31.14 -2.14
N HIS A 291 24.03 -31.84 -1.28
CA HIS A 291 24.47 -32.49 -0.03
C HIS A 291 25.43 -31.76 0.93
N LYS A 292 24.80 -31.33 2.05
CA LYS A 292 25.25 -31.40 3.44
C LYS A 292 26.66 -31.97 3.67
N THR A 293 27.60 -31.09 3.99
CA THR A 293 28.51 -31.31 5.12
C THR A 293 28.45 -30.11 6.04
N SER A 294 27.94 -30.35 7.23
CA SER A 294 27.96 -29.44 8.37
C SER A 294 29.40 -29.08 8.73
N ILE A 295 29.77 -27.82 8.58
CA ILE A 295 30.83 -27.18 9.35
C ILE A 295 30.30 -25.83 9.80
N SER A 296 30.11 -25.70 11.11
CA SER A 296 30.06 -24.41 11.79
C SER A 296 31.31 -23.62 11.42
N ALA A 297 31.16 -22.65 10.53
CA ALA A 297 32.14 -21.59 10.34
C ALA A 297 31.52 -20.33 10.90
N ALA A 298 32.01 -19.93 12.07
CA ALA A 298 31.75 -18.62 12.64
C ALA A 298 32.02 -17.57 11.55
N VAL A 299 30.97 -16.89 11.08
CA VAL A 299 31.11 -15.63 10.34
C VAL A 299 31.57 -14.63 11.38
N THR A 300 32.88 -14.63 11.59
CA THR A 300 33.59 -13.52 12.20
C THR A 300 33.34 -12.36 11.27
N SER A 301 32.56 -11.40 11.76
CA SER A 301 32.49 -10.06 11.22
C SER A 301 33.88 -9.43 11.29
N THR A 302 34.73 -9.78 10.33
CA THR A 302 35.88 -8.95 9.98
C THR A 302 35.33 -7.70 9.33
N SER A 303 35.01 -6.74 10.21
CA SER A 303 35.18 -5.33 9.93
C SER A 303 36.66 -5.12 9.60
N SER A 304 37.05 -5.39 8.36
CA SER A 304 38.31 -4.89 7.83
C SER A 304 38.11 -3.41 7.54
N SER A 305 38.35 -2.61 8.57
CA SER A 305 38.68 -1.19 8.43
C SER A 305 39.95 -1.06 7.59
N LEU A 306 39.78 -0.96 6.28
CA LEU A 306 40.74 -0.32 5.39
C LEU A 306 40.10 0.99 4.95
N THR A 307 40.32 2.01 5.78
CA THR A 307 39.98 3.41 5.51
C THR A 307 40.80 3.91 4.33
N THR A 308 40.32 3.68 3.12
CA THR A 308 40.54 4.60 2.01
C THR A 308 39.32 5.51 1.98
N SER A 309 39.49 6.76 2.44
CA SER A 309 38.43 7.75 2.53
C SER A 309 38.03 8.21 1.12
N TYR A 310 37.24 7.41 0.41
CA TYR A 310 36.59 7.85 -0.82
C TYR A 310 35.46 8.82 -0.45
N ASN A 311 35.33 9.90 -1.23
CA ASN A 311 34.27 10.88 -1.03
C ASN A 311 32.88 10.31 -1.38
N ILE A 312 32.81 9.14 -2.01
CA ILE A 312 31.56 8.42 -2.27
C ILE A 312 31.61 7.09 -1.51
N THR A 313 30.53 6.82 -0.79
CA THR A 313 30.29 5.56 -0.09
C THR A 313 28.97 4.96 -0.56
N PHE A 314 28.79 3.65 -0.41
CA PHE A 314 27.57 2.97 -0.85
C PHE A 314 27.18 1.83 0.09
N ASP A 315 25.88 1.68 0.30
CA ASP A 315 25.27 0.50 0.92
C ASP A 315 24.67 -0.35 -0.20
N LEU A 316 25.05 -1.64 -0.26
CA LEU A 316 24.63 -2.56 -1.32
C LEU A 316 23.73 -3.66 -0.76
N ASN A 317 22.50 -3.72 -1.25
CA ASN A 317 21.60 -4.86 -1.10
C ASN A 317 21.69 -5.74 -2.36
N CYS A 318 22.12 -6.99 -2.22
CA CYS A 318 22.33 -7.90 -3.35
C CYS A 318 21.67 -9.24 -3.06
N THR A 319 20.78 -9.69 -3.94
CA THR A 319 20.04 -10.95 -3.78
C THR A 319 20.59 -12.09 -4.65
N ALA A 320 21.68 -11.87 -5.38
CA ALA A 320 22.32 -12.87 -6.24
C ALA A 320 23.26 -13.81 -5.46
N ASP A 321 23.98 -14.69 -6.17
CA ASP A 321 24.92 -15.60 -5.53
C ASP A 321 26.12 -14.86 -4.91
N ALA A 322 26.85 -15.50 -3.98
CA ALA A 322 27.93 -14.85 -3.25
C ALA A 322 29.08 -14.39 -4.15
N THR A 323 29.33 -15.09 -5.26
CA THR A 323 30.38 -14.78 -6.23
C THR A 323 30.03 -13.56 -7.08
N GLU A 324 28.80 -13.50 -7.55
CA GLU A 324 28.22 -12.42 -8.32
C GLU A 324 28.08 -11.17 -7.45
N CYS A 325 27.56 -11.29 -6.22
CA CYS A 325 27.50 -10.16 -5.29
C CYS A 325 28.90 -9.63 -4.92
N ALA A 326 29.92 -10.48 -4.85
CA ALA A 326 31.31 -10.03 -4.70
C ALA A 326 31.79 -9.25 -5.95
N GLY A 327 31.43 -9.71 -7.15
CA GLY A 327 31.67 -8.99 -8.41
C GLY A 327 30.95 -7.64 -8.50
N VAL A 328 29.69 -7.58 -8.08
CA VAL A 328 28.90 -6.34 -7.98
C VAL A 328 29.59 -5.37 -7.03
N ARG A 329 29.92 -5.80 -5.80
CA ARG A 329 30.60 -4.95 -4.81
C ARG A 329 31.94 -4.42 -5.32
N ALA A 330 32.79 -5.28 -5.88
CA ALA A 330 34.07 -4.87 -6.45
C ALA A 330 33.89 -3.87 -7.62
N THR A 331 32.83 -4.03 -8.40
CA THR A 331 32.50 -3.11 -9.48
C THR A 331 32.05 -1.74 -8.95
N PHE A 332 31.23 -1.69 -7.90
CA PHE A 332 30.87 -0.43 -7.24
C PHE A 332 32.07 0.28 -6.59
N GLU A 333 32.97 -0.47 -5.95
CA GLU A 333 34.22 0.07 -5.42
C GLU A 333 35.04 0.71 -6.56
N LYS A 334 35.17 0.03 -7.71
CA LYS A 334 35.87 0.59 -8.87
C LYS A 334 35.15 1.80 -9.48
N ALA A 335 33.83 1.78 -9.57
CA ALA A 335 33.03 2.89 -10.10
C ALA A 335 33.17 4.15 -9.22
N THR A 336 33.09 4.00 -7.90
CA THR A 336 33.26 5.11 -6.95
C THR A 336 34.68 5.65 -6.96
N GLU A 337 35.70 4.81 -7.16
CA GLU A 337 37.09 5.23 -7.40
C GLU A 337 37.19 6.08 -8.68
N ILE A 338 36.62 5.61 -9.80
CA ILE A 338 36.64 6.31 -11.09
C ILE A 338 35.97 7.69 -10.95
N ILE A 339 34.75 7.76 -10.41
CA ILE A 339 34.02 9.02 -10.25
C ILE A 339 34.78 9.96 -9.31
N SER A 340 35.32 9.46 -8.19
CA SER A 340 36.10 10.28 -7.24
C SER A 340 37.45 10.75 -7.81
N SER A 341 37.98 10.08 -8.84
CA SER A 341 39.21 10.52 -9.52
C SER A 341 38.96 11.70 -10.48
N VAL A 342 37.73 11.83 -10.98
CA VAL A 342 37.31 12.86 -11.93
C VAL A 342 36.75 14.08 -11.20
N PHE A 343 35.80 13.85 -10.30
CA PHE A 343 35.06 14.89 -9.58
C PHE A 343 35.74 15.27 -8.26
N GLN A 344 35.78 16.56 -7.97
CA GLN A 344 36.24 17.09 -6.69
C GLN A 344 35.04 17.40 -5.78
N PHE A 345 34.52 16.36 -5.11
CA PHE A 345 33.44 16.54 -4.14
C PHE A 345 33.90 17.34 -2.91
N LYS A 346 33.11 18.36 -2.54
CA LYS A 346 33.30 19.15 -1.32
C LYS A 346 32.70 18.45 -0.10
N SER A 347 31.63 17.71 -0.33
CA SER A 347 30.90 16.95 0.68
C SER A 347 30.75 15.50 0.24
N PRO A 348 30.88 14.53 1.16
CA PRO A 348 30.76 13.13 0.79
C PRO A 348 29.33 12.76 0.39
N LEU A 349 29.23 11.78 -0.51
CA LEU A 349 27.98 11.24 -1.02
C LEU A 349 27.76 9.81 -0.54
N LEU A 350 26.52 9.46 -0.23
CA LEU A 350 26.09 8.11 0.13
C LEU A 350 25.06 7.57 -0.87
N ILE A 351 25.34 6.40 -1.43
CA ILE A 351 24.51 5.73 -2.43
C ILE A 351 23.78 4.56 -1.77
N ASN A 352 22.47 4.47 -1.99
CA ASN A 352 21.68 3.27 -1.72
C ASN A 352 21.60 2.42 -2.99
N ALA A 353 22.36 1.33 -3.05
CA ALA A 353 22.46 0.47 -4.20
C ALA A 353 21.70 -0.85 -3.99
N SER A 354 20.96 -1.30 -5.01
CA SER A 354 20.32 -2.62 -5.01
C SER A 354 20.60 -3.39 -6.30
N TYR A 355 20.89 -4.67 -6.16
CA TYR A 355 21.11 -5.61 -7.27
C TYR A 355 20.14 -6.78 -7.14
N ASN A 356 19.00 -6.68 -7.83
CA ASN A 356 17.85 -7.55 -7.67
C ASN A 356 17.22 -7.89 -9.04
N PRO A 357 16.52 -9.03 -9.17
CA PRO A 357 15.82 -9.39 -10.40
C PRO A 357 14.60 -8.50 -10.64
N PHE A 358 14.60 -7.72 -11.73
CA PHE A 358 13.52 -6.77 -12.00
C PHE A 358 12.17 -7.45 -12.31
N CYS A 359 12.17 -8.65 -12.90
CA CYS A 359 10.94 -9.38 -13.19
C CYS A 359 10.17 -9.77 -11.92
N SER A 360 10.86 -10.25 -10.87
CA SER A 360 10.17 -10.67 -9.64
C SER A 360 9.84 -9.51 -8.71
N PHE A 361 10.67 -8.45 -8.69
CA PHE A 361 10.47 -7.30 -7.81
C PHE A 361 9.58 -6.21 -8.41
N SER A 362 9.62 -6.02 -9.73
CA SER A 362 8.97 -4.89 -10.42
C SER A 362 8.03 -5.32 -11.55
N LYS A 363 7.81 -6.64 -11.75
CA LYS A 363 7.02 -7.23 -12.86
C LYS A 363 7.52 -6.88 -14.26
N ASP A 364 8.75 -6.39 -14.35
CA ASP A 364 9.38 -6.02 -15.60
C ASP A 364 10.18 -7.20 -16.15
N CYS A 365 9.49 -8.06 -16.89
CA CYS A 365 10.01 -9.32 -17.40
C CYS A 365 10.35 -9.21 -18.90
N SER A 366 10.81 -8.04 -19.34
CA SER A 366 11.19 -7.80 -20.75
C SER A 366 12.29 -8.79 -21.18
N ASN A 367 11.86 -9.90 -21.79
CA ASN A 367 12.70 -11.01 -22.20
C ASN A 367 13.22 -10.75 -23.62
N GLU A 368 14.52 -10.46 -23.70
CA GLU A 368 15.44 -10.66 -24.83
C GLU A 368 15.17 -10.03 -26.23
N ASP A 369 13.95 -9.61 -26.58
CA ASP A 369 13.63 -9.00 -27.90
C ASP A 369 13.04 -7.58 -27.83
N SER A 370 12.89 -7.02 -26.63
CA SER A 370 12.50 -5.63 -26.38
C SER A 370 13.59 -4.92 -25.56
N MET A 371 13.67 -3.59 -25.62
CA MET A 371 14.71 -2.82 -24.92
C MET A 371 14.50 -2.88 -23.40
N ALA A 372 14.88 -3.99 -22.79
CA ALA A 372 14.80 -4.22 -21.36
C ALA A 372 15.74 -3.25 -20.65
N ALA A 373 15.24 -2.51 -19.66
CA ALA A 373 16.15 -1.69 -18.86
C ALA A 373 16.96 -2.55 -17.90
N ILE A 374 18.23 -2.18 -17.83
CA ILE A 374 19.29 -2.96 -17.20
C ILE A 374 19.75 -2.32 -15.88
N GLY A 375 19.46 -1.04 -15.70
CA GLY A 375 19.70 -0.30 -14.48
C GLY A 375 19.00 1.05 -14.51
N GLN A 376 19.04 1.72 -13.37
CA GLN A 376 18.63 3.10 -13.18
C GLN A 376 19.36 3.70 -11.97
N ALA A 377 19.62 5.00 -11.98
CA ALA A 377 19.83 5.73 -10.74
C ALA A 377 19.30 7.16 -10.80
N TYR A 378 18.89 7.68 -9.65
CA TYR A 378 18.24 8.97 -9.52
C TYR A 378 18.50 9.60 -8.15
N PRO A 379 18.36 10.93 -8.02
CA PRO A 379 18.49 11.60 -6.74
C PRO A 379 17.46 11.07 -5.74
N THR A 380 17.86 10.70 -4.53
CA THR A 380 16.89 10.28 -3.49
C THR A 380 15.95 11.42 -3.12
N ILE A 381 16.50 12.62 -3.03
CA ILE A 381 15.77 13.84 -2.69
C ILE A 381 16.33 15.00 -3.50
N SER A 382 15.44 15.91 -3.89
CA SER A 382 15.77 17.17 -4.56
C SER A 382 15.17 18.32 -3.77
N TYR A 383 15.84 19.47 -3.74
CA TYR A 383 15.37 20.66 -3.05
C TYR A 383 14.92 21.69 -4.08
N ILE A 384 13.75 22.28 -3.86
CA ILE A 384 13.21 23.33 -4.70
C ILE A 384 13.97 24.63 -4.38
N MET A 385 14.70 25.12 -5.37
CA MET A 385 15.50 26.34 -5.30
C MET A 385 15.07 27.29 -6.42
N ILE A 386 15.29 28.59 -6.19
CA ILE A 386 15.17 29.64 -7.19
C ILE A 386 16.58 29.93 -7.69
N ASP A 387 16.80 29.76 -8.99
CA ASP A 387 18.04 30.17 -9.67
C ASP A 387 17.96 31.67 -9.98
N ASN A 388 18.77 32.48 -9.30
CA ASN A 388 18.73 33.93 -9.44
C ASN A 388 19.21 34.44 -10.81
N THR A 389 19.84 33.58 -11.63
CA THR A 389 20.33 33.99 -12.96
C THR A 389 19.20 34.17 -13.98
N ASP A 390 18.10 33.41 -13.86
CA ASP A 390 16.94 33.49 -14.75
C ASP A 390 15.60 33.53 -14.02
N ASN A 391 15.64 33.58 -12.68
CA ASN A 391 14.52 33.63 -11.75
C ASN A 391 13.54 32.46 -11.93
N MET A 392 14.07 31.28 -12.21
CA MET A 392 13.30 30.04 -12.36
C MET A 392 13.38 29.15 -11.12
N THR A 393 12.26 28.48 -10.83
CA THR A 393 12.16 27.49 -9.76
C THR A 393 12.57 26.11 -10.30
N ARG A 394 13.57 25.48 -9.68
CA ARG A 394 14.12 24.18 -10.10
C ARG A 394 14.35 23.23 -8.94
N MET A 395 14.32 21.94 -9.23
CA MET A 395 14.57 20.85 -8.29
C MET A 395 16.06 20.49 -8.32
N TYR A 396 16.85 20.99 -7.37
CA TYR A 396 18.27 20.67 -7.27
C TYR A 396 18.48 19.33 -6.55
N PRO A 397 19.11 18.32 -7.18
CA PRO A 397 19.47 17.07 -6.52
C PRO A 397 20.30 17.31 -5.26
N GLN A 398 20.06 16.55 -4.19
CA GLN A 398 20.84 16.64 -2.96
C GLN A 398 22.35 16.46 -3.21
N ALA A 399 22.71 15.48 -4.05
CA ALA A 399 24.10 15.20 -4.40
C ALA A 399 24.82 16.42 -5.00
N LEU A 400 24.10 17.20 -5.82
CA LEU A 400 24.59 18.43 -6.43
C LEU A 400 24.61 19.57 -5.42
N LEU A 401 23.52 19.79 -4.68
CA LEU A 401 23.39 20.91 -3.76
C LEU A 401 24.42 20.85 -2.62
N LYS A 402 24.80 19.65 -2.18
CA LYS A 402 25.91 19.41 -1.23
C LYS A 402 27.27 19.94 -1.71
N GLN A 403 27.44 20.20 -3.01
CA GLN A 403 28.68 20.75 -3.58
C GLN A 403 28.68 22.28 -3.65
N TYR A 404 27.55 22.93 -3.33
CA TYR A 404 27.45 24.39 -3.29
C TYR A 404 27.91 24.91 -1.93
N THR A 405 28.96 25.72 -1.92
CA THR A 405 29.57 26.22 -0.67
C THR A 405 28.97 27.54 -0.18
N LYS A 406 28.23 28.25 -1.05
CA LYS A 406 27.68 29.59 -0.78
C LYS A 406 26.20 29.61 -0.44
N LEU A 407 25.63 28.48 -0.02
CA LEU A 407 24.22 28.44 0.38
C LEU A 407 24.02 29.22 1.69
N SER A 408 23.05 30.13 1.69
CA SER A 408 22.74 30.99 2.85
C SER A 408 22.25 30.21 4.07
N VAL A 409 21.59 29.07 3.82
CA VAL A 409 21.13 28.10 4.82
C VAL A 409 21.46 26.71 4.28
N GLN A 410 21.91 25.78 5.13
CA GLN A 410 22.05 24.37 4.73
C GLN A 410 20.81 23.59 5.19
N PRO A 411 20.18 22.79 4.33
CA PRO A 411 19.03 22.01 4.73
C PRO A 411 19.49 20.77 5.53
N ALA A 412 18.59 20.19 6.32
CA ALA A 412 18.83 18.88 6.90
C ALA A 412 18.83 17.84 5.76
N TRP A 413 20.02 17.28 5.49
CA TRP A 413 20.21 16.29 4.42
C TRP A 413 19.51 14.97 4.76
N ALA A 414 18.91 14.35 3.75
CA ALA A 414 18.49 12.95 3.82
C ALA A 414 19.72 12.03 3.93
N TYR A 415 19.53 10.83 4.48
CA TYR A 415 20.62 9.88 4.71
C TYR A 415 21.30 9.46 3.40
N TYR A 416 20.52 9.08 2.39
CA TYR A 416 21.01 8.73 1.05
C TYR A 416 20.90 9.91 0.09
N ASP A 417 21.89 10.06 -0.79
CA ASP A 417 21.93 11.08 -1.84
C ASP A 417 21.38 10.54 -3.17
N ILE A 418 21.71 9.30 -3.49
CA ILE A 418 21.39 8.64 -4.76
C ILE A 418 20.81 7.26 -4.46
N ASN A 419 19.70 6.90 -5.12
CA ASN A 419 19.25 5.51 -5.21
C ASN A 419 19.68 4.94 -6.55
N ALA A 420 20.29 3.76 -6.56
CA ALA A 420 20.74 3.08 -7.75
C ALA A 420 20.25 1.62 -7.75
N GLN A 421 19.63 1.17 -8.83
CA GLN A 421 19.04 -0.16 -8.94
C GLN A 421 19.49 -0.83 -10.23
N PHE A 422 19.86 -2.11 -10.15
CA PHE A 422 20.40 -2.86 -11.28
C PHE A 422 19.75 -4.23 -11.37
N ASN A 423 19.45 -4.64 -12.61
CA ASN A 423 18.76 -5.89 -12.89
C ASN A 423 19.72 -7.07 -12.81
N SER A 424 19.48 -8.01 -11.90
CA SER A 424 20.32 -9.20 -11.75
C SER A 424 20.11 -10.27 -12.84
N GLN A 425 19.14 -10.10 -13.73
CA GLN A 425 18.85 -11.07 -14.79
C GLN A 425 19.65 -10.80 -16.08
N VAL A 426 20.43 -9.72 -16.11
CA VAL A 426 21.26 -9.36 -17.25
C VAL A 426 22.58 -10.14 -17.18
N ASN A 427 23.08 -10.58 -18.34
CA ASN A 427 24.37 -11.26 -18.42
C ASN A 427 25.52 -10.25 -18.30
N TRP A 428 25.92 -9.96 -17.05
CA TRP A 428 26.93 -8.98 -16.72
C TRP A 428 28.37 -9.50 -16.82
N TYR A 429 29.27 -8.59 -17.18
CA TYR A 429 30.71 -8.72 -17.01
C TYR A 429 31.15 -7.87 -15.80
N PHE A 430 31.84 -8.49 -14.85
CA PHE A 430 32.32 -7.86 -13.62
C PHE A 430 33.83 -7.64 -13.65
N VAL A 431 34.31 -6.61 -12.92
CA VAL A 431 35.72 -6.18 -12.89
C VAL A 431 36.67 -7.26 -12.37
N ASN A 432 36.19 -8.17 -11.52
CA ASN A 432 36.97 -9.25 -10.94
C ASN A 432 37.00 -10.53 -11.80
N ASN A 433 36.35 -10.53 -12.96
CA ASN A 433 36.34 -11.68 -13.85
C ASN A 433 37.70 -11.87 -14.55
N PRO A 434 38.36 -13.04 -14.43
CA PRO A 434 39.64 -13.29 -15.08
C PRO A 434 39.55 -13.41 -16.61
N ASP A 435 38.39 -13.78 -17.15
CA ASP A 435 38.20 -13.98 -18.58
C ASP A 435 37.90 -12.65 -19.31
N PRO A 436 38.23 -12.52 -20.60
CA PRO A 436 37.81 -11.36 -21.38
C PRO A 436 36.28 -11.34 -21.58
N ILE A 437 35.71 -10.15 -21.72
CA ILE A 437 34.28 -9.96 -21.94
C ILE A 437 33.80 -10.71 -23.20
N SER A 438 32.73 -11.48 -23.06
CA SER A 438 32.10 -12.21 -24.17
C SER A 438 31.19 -11.31 -25.01
N SER A 439 30.98 -11.64 -26.29
CA SER A 439 30.18 -10.83 -27.22
C SER A 439 28.71 -10.64 -26.82
N ASN A 440 28.18 -11.48 -25.93
CA ASN A 440 26.82 -11.40 -25.41
C ASN A 440 26.71 -10.73 -24.03
N GLN A 441 27.84 -10.44 -23.37
CA GLN A 441 27.88 -9.82 -22.04
C GLN A 441 27.86 -8.30 -22.12
N ILE A 442 27.30 -7.67 -21.09
CA ILE A 442 27.32 -6.21 -20.91
C ILE A 442 28.28 -5.86 -19.78
N ASP A 443 29.13 -4.85 -19.96
CA ASP A 443 30.02 -4.40 -18.91
C ASP A 443 29.27 -3.69 -17.78
N PHE A 444 29.26 -4.30 -16.60
CA PHE A 444 28.57 -3.77 -15.44
C PHE A 444 29.21 -2.48 -14.93
N LEU A 445 30.54 -2.35 -15.06
CA LEU A 445 31.26 -1.15 -14.60
C LEU A 445 30.82 0.09 -15.38
N ARG A 446 30.77 0.00 -16.71
CA ARG A 446 30.23 1.07 -17.56
C ARG A 446 28.82 1.46 -17.12
N ASN A 447 27.96 0.47 -16.88
CA ASN A 447 26.56 0.75 -16.50
C ASN A 447 26.46 1.43 -15.13
N VAL A 448 27.21 0.97 -14.13
CA VAL A 448 27.23 1.63 -12.80
C VAL A 448 27.70 3.07 -12.92
N VAL A 449 28.77 3.34 -13.68
CA VAL A 449 29.25 4.71 -13.88
C VAL A 449 28.20 5.56 -14.61
N HIS A 450 27.57 5.02 -15.65
CA HIS A 450 26.49 5.68 -16.40
C HIS A 450 25.32 6.08 -15.48
N GLU A 451 24.78 5.13 -14.72
CA GLU A 451 23.63 5.39 -13.85
C GLU A 451 23.98 6.43 -12.79
N LEU A 452 25.16 6.35 -12.17
CA LEU A 452 25.56 7.33 -11.16
C LEU A 452 25.65 8.76 -11.71
N ILE A 453 25.91 8.96 -13.01
CA ILE A 453 25.85 10.30 -13.63
C ILE A 453 24.40 10.83 -13.66
N HIS A 454 23.40 9.99 -13.90
CA HIS A 454 21.99 10.36 -13.72
C HIS A 454 21.70 10.73 -12.27
N GLY A 455 22.16 9.92 -11.31
CA GLY A 455 22.04 10.20 -9.88
C GLY A 455 22.68 11.54 -9.45
N LEU A 456 23.75 11.96 -10.13
CA LEU A 456 24.42 13.25 -9.91
C LEU A 456 23.67 14.44 -10.53
N GLY A 457 22.71 14.22 -11.44
CA GLY A 457 21.85 15.30 -11.96
C GLY A 457 21.79 15.43 -13.48
N PHE A 458 22.35 14.50 -14.26
CA PHE A 458 22.09 14.42 -15.70
C PHE A 458 20.70 13.81 -15.95
N ILE A 459 19.66 14.58 -15.67
CA ILE A 459 18.26 14.12 -15.66
C ILE A 459 17.36 15.30 -16.07
N SER A 460 16.34 15.01 -16.89
CA SER A 460 15.32 15.97 -17.30
C SER A 460 14.03 15.80 -16.50
N ALA A 461 13.31 16.90 -16.23
CA ALA A 461 11.99 16.86 -15.60
C ALA A 461 10.86 16.69 -16.61
N TRP A 462 11.16 16.81 -17.91
CA TRP A 462 10.20 16.71 -18.99
C TRP A 462 9.83 15.24 -19.23
N SER A 463 8.56 14.91 -19.07
CA SER A 463 8.05 13.55 -19.22
C SER A 463 6.60 13.54 -19.70
N ASP A 464 6.12 12.36 -20.10
CA ASP A 464 4.74 12.07 -20.48
C ASP A 464 3.87 11.70 -19.27
N LYS A 465 4.41 11.76 -18.03
CA LYS A 465 3.65 11.45 -16.81
C LYS A 465 2.37 12.27 -16.68
N PHE A 466 2.44 13.57 -16.94
CA PHE A 466 1.26 14.43 -16.86
C PHE A 466 0.21 14.04 -17.91
N TYR A 467 0.64 13.68 -19.12
CA TYR A 467 -0.23 13.12 -20.14
C TYR A 467 -0.86 11.79 -19.69
N ASN A 468 -0.07 10.85 -19.17
CA ASN A 468 -0.53 9.54 -18.71
C ASN A 468 -1.55 9.66 -17.56
N SER A 469 -1.43 10.69 -16.72
CA SER A 469 -2.41 10.97 -15.68
C SER A 469 -3.72 11.57 -16.21
N LEU A 470 -3.69 12.32 -17.32
CA LEU A 470 -4.88 12.97 -17.90
C LEU A 470 -5.58 12.13 -18.97
N SER A 471 -4.85 11.27 -19.68
CA SER A 471 -5.37 10.49 -20.80
C SER A 471 -6.56 9.58 -20.45
N PRO A 472 -6.71 9.02 -19.24
CA PRO A 472 -7.91 8.24 -18.87
C PRO A 472 -9.16 9.10 -18.69
N MET A 473 -9.03 10.44 -18.60
CA MET A 473 -10.13 11.37 -18.33
C MET A 473 -10.61 12.14 -19.56
N ILE A 474 -9.82 12.20 -20.63
CA ILE A 474 -10.12 13.01 -21.83
C ILE A 474 -10.02 12.13 -23.07
N ASP A 475 -11.15 11.97 -23.76
CA ASP A 475 -11.20 11.28 -25.05
C ASP A 475 -10.38 12.04 -26.11
N ASN A 476 -9.58 11.31 -26.89
CA ASN A 476 -8.74 11.84 -27.98
C ASN A 476 -7.69 12.90 -27.55
N LEU A 477 -7.17 12.80 -26.33
CA LEU A 477 -6.04 13.63 -25.88
C LEU A 477 -4.78 13.31 -26.70
N ASN A 478 -4.22 14.29 -27.41
CA ASN A 478 -2.95 14.12 -28.10
C ASN A 478 -1.81 14.00 -27.08
N GLN A 479 -0.77 13.24 -27.43
CA GLN A 479 0.43 13.14 -26.61
C GLN A 479 1.12 14.50 -26.48
N PHE A 480 1.50 14.83 -25.25
CA PHE A 480 2.23 16.05 -24.92
C PHE A 480 3.29 15.74 -23.85
N LEU A 481 4.31 16.59 -23.75
CA LEU A 481 5.26 16.57 -22.64
C LEU A 481 5.11 17.82 -21.80
N ALA A 482 5.24 17.65 -20.49
CA ALA A 482 5.32 18.76 -19.55
C ALA A 482 6.44 18.51 -18.53
N PRO A 483 7.01 19.57 -17.94
CA PRO A 483 7.89 19.42 -16.79
C PRO A 483 7.12 18.83 -15.59
N LYS A 484 7.86 18.49 -14.53
CA LYS A 484 7.24 17.94 -13.32
C LYS A 484 6.30 18.96 -12.69
N LEU A 485 5.05 18.56 -12.47
CA LEU A 485 4.06 19.37 -11.77
C LEU A 485 4.40 19.44 -10.27
N LEU A 486 4.39 20.65 -9.71
CA LEU A 486 4.59 20.93 -8.30
C LEU A 486 3.24 20.82 -7.57
N ALA A 487 3.13 19.90 -6.61
CA ALA A 487 1.90 19.60 -5.87
C ALA A 487 2.14 19.25 -4.39
N ALA A 488 1.06 19.20 -3.61
CA ALA A 488 1.10 19.08 -2.15
C ALA A 488 1.62 17.77 -1.60
N THR A 489 1.54 16.69 -2.38
CA THR A 489 2.06 15.39 -1.97
C THR A 489 3.43 15.17 -2.58
N SER A 490 4.36 14.66 -1.78
CA SER A 490 5.64 14.16 -2.27
C SER A 490 5.49 12.96 -3.22
N ARG A 491 4.30 12.35 -3.32
CA ARG A 491 3.94 11.29 -4.26
C ARG A 491 3.51 11.90 -5.59
N ASP A 492 3.87 11.24 -6.70
CA ASP A 492 3.57 11.64 -8.08
C ASP A 492 2.16 12.26 -8.18
N PRO A 493 2.05 13.48 -8.74
CA PRO A 493 0.85 14.27 -8.65
C PRO A 493 -0.21 13.72 -9.61
N ILE A 494 -1.46 13.80 -9.19
CA ILE A 494 -2.67 13.23 -9.80
C ILE A 494 -2.79 11.75 -9.45
N LEU A 495 -3.42 11.44 -8.31
CA LEU A 495 -4.13 10.18 -8.02
C LEU A 495 -4.72 10.25 -6.60
N GLY A 496 -5.54 11.28 -6.34
CA GLY A 496 -6.70 11.11 -5.48
C GLY A 496 -7.87 10.61 -6.33
N THR A 497 -8.94 10.10 -5.73
CA THR A 497 -10.17 9.79 -6.47
C THR A 497 -10.55 10.97 -7.37
N TYR A 498 -11.17 10.70 -8.53
CA TYR A 498 -11.49 11.72 -9.55
C TYR A 498 -12.14 12.99 -8.98
N GLU A 499 -12.87 12.83 -7.87
CA GLU A 499 -13.63 13.86 -7.16
C GLU A 499 -12.83 14.69 -6.14
N THR A 500 -11.53 14.41 -5.94
CA THR A 500 -10.73 15.14 -4.96
C THR A 500 -10.17 16.45 -5.52
N PRO A 501 -10.21 17.55 -4.75
CA PRO A 501 -9.60 18.82 -5.15
C PRO A 501 -8.12 18.68 -5.48
N GLN A 502 -7.70 19.24 -6.63
CA GLN A 502 -6.32 19.15 -7.10
C GLN A 502 -5.62 20.52 -7.01
N PRO A 503 -4.55 20.66 -6.21
CA PRO A 503 -3.77 21.88 -6.17
C PRO A 503 -2.85 21.99 -7.39
N PHE A 504 -2.71 23.21 -7.93
CA PHE A 504 -1.75 23.56 -8.97
C PHE A 504 -0.82 24.66 -8.50
N TRP A 505 0.46 24.33 -8.34
CA TRP A 505 1.49 25.28 -7.87
C TRP A 505 2.48 25.69 -8.98
N GLY A 506 2.35 25.10 -10.17
CA GLY A 506 3.21 25.32 -11.33
C GLY A 506 4.04 24.10 -11.70
N PHE A 507 4.81 24.22 -12.78
CA PHE A 507 5.76 23.24 -13.29
C PHE A 507 7.18 23.63 -12.88
N VAL A 508 7.98 22.62 -12.53
CA VAL A 508 9.37 22.75 -12.10
C VAL A 508 10.28 21.83 -12.91
N GLU A 509 11.50 22.31 -13.13
CA GLU A 509 12.52 21.64 -13.93
C GLU A 509 13.70 21.16 -13.09
N PHE A 510 14.55 20.27 -13.65
CA PHE A 510 15.89 20.04 -13.11
C PHE A 510 16.87 21.10 -13.64
N PRO A 511 18.00 21.35 -12.95
CA PRO A 511 19.03 22.28 -13.40
C PRO A 511 19.56 22.00 -14.81
N PHE A 512 19.56 20.73 -15.23
CA PHE A 512 19.98 20.31 -16.57
C PHE A 512 19.07 20.85 -17.69
N ASP A 513 17.76 20.91 -17.46
CA ASP A 513 16.76 21.37 -18.45
C ASP A 513 17.01 22.81 -18.93
N LYS A 514 17.66 23.62 -18.09
CA LYS A 514 18.07 25.00 -18.41
C LYS A 514 18.89 25.10 -19.69
N PHE A 515 19.70 24.09 -19.96
CA PHE A 515 20.62 24.08 -21.08
C PHE A 515 20.05 23.36 -22.31
N ILE A 516 18.82 22.85 -22.23
CA ILE A 516 18.18 22.13 -23.33
C ILE A 516 17.39 23.10 -24.21
N ASN A 517 17.64 23.02 -25.50
CA ASN A 517 17.07 23.91 -26.50
C ASN A 517 16.56 23.12 -27.70
N THR A 518 15.42 23.56 -28.21
CA THR A 518 14.85 23.04 -29.46
C THR A 518 15.45 23.75 -30.66
N ASN A 519 15.74 22.99 -31.71
CA ASN A 519 16.17 23.49 -32.99
C ASN A 519 14.93 23.98 -33.77
N SER A 520 14.96 25.24 -34.21
CA SER A 520 13.88 25.83 -35.02
C SER A 520 14.45 26.51 -36.24
N SER A 521 14.03 26.03 -37.40
CA SER A 521 14.39 26.54 -38.73
C SER A 521 13.61 27.81 -39.12
N SER A 522 12.68 28.30 -38.30
CA SER A 522 11.83 29.46 -38.67
C SER A 522 11.51 30.48 -37.56
N ASP A 523 11.53 30.12 -36.26
CA ASP A 523 11.09 31.03 -35.18
C ASP A 523 12.11 31.27 -34.05
N GLY A 524 13.38 30.91 -34.30
CA GLY A 524 14.44 31.05 -33.30
C GLY A 524 14.45 29.91 -32.29
N LEU A 525 15.61 29.72 -31.68
CA LEU A 525 15.90 28.63 -30.76
C LEU A 525 15.11 28.82 -29.45
N LEU A 526 14.09 28.01 -29.20
CA LEU A 526 13.29 28.07 -27.97
C LEU A 526 13.92 27.15 -26.90
N SER A 527 14.38 27.76 -25.81
CA SER A 527 14.88 27.06 -24.61
C SER A 527 13.72 26.38 -23.88
N LEU A 528 13.92 25.16 -23.37
CA LEU A 528 12.90 24.48 -22.57
C LEU A 528 12.48 25.29 -21.34
N SER A 529 13.41 25.95 -20.65
CA SER A 529 13.07 26.84 -19.53
C SER A 529 12.19 28.02 -19.96
N ALA A 530 12.32 28.54 -21.19
CA ALA A 530 11.42 29.57 -21.70
C ALA A 530 10.01 29.01 -21.92
N ILE A 531 9.91 27.78 -22.43
CA ILE A 531 8.64 27.09 -22.59
C ILE A 531 8.00 26.81 -21.23
N THR A 532 8.76 26.37 -20.22
CA THR A 532 8.26 26.19 -18.86
C THR A 532 7.72 27.48 -18.26
N LYS A 533 8.34 28.64 -18.54
CA LYS A 533 7.79 29.95 -18.15
C LYS A 533 6.43 30.20 -18.78
N GLU A 534 6.24 29.84 -20.06
CA GLU A 534 4.94 29.95 -20.73
C GLU A 534 3.91 28.95 -20.17
N LEU A 535 4.29 27.70 -19.95
CA LEU A 535 3.40 26.68 -19.35
C LEU A 535 2.96 27.10 -17.93
N ASN A 536 3.82 27.76 -17.17
CA ASN A 536 3.46 28.32 -15.86
C ASN A 536 2.47 29.49 -15.90
N LYS A 537 2.18 30.07 -17.08
CA LYS A 537 1.10 31.05 -17.27
C LYS A 537 -0.25 30.39 -17.52
N PHE A 538 -0.32 29.07 -17.67
CA PHE A 538 -1.55 28.30 -17.84
C PHE A 538 -2.63 28.72 -16.83
N TYR A 539 -2.24 28.86 -15.56
CA TYR A 539 -3.13 29.24 -14.48
C TYR A 539 -2.36 30.00 -13.40
N ASN A 540 -3.07 30.61 -12.44
CA ASN A 540 -2.44 31.27 -11.30
C ASN A 540 -1.56 30.28 -10.51
N SER A 541 -0.30 30.68 -10.26
CA SER A 541 0.57 29.98 -9.31
C SER A 541 -0.10 30.00 -7.94
N ASN A 542 -0.63 28.85 -7.50
CA ASN A 542 -1.43 28.65 -6.28
C ASN A 542 -2.95 28.55 -6.45
N ALA A 543 -3.41 27.70 -7.36
CA ALA A 543 -4.83 27.42 -7.58
C ALA A 543 -5.28 26.08 -7.01
N LEU A 544 -6.59 25.96 -6.75
CA LEU A 544 -7.25 24.72 -6.35
C LEU A 544 -8.37 24.40 -7.34
N PHE A 545 -8.20 23.33 -8.10
CA PHE A 545 -9.24 22.77 -8.94
C PHE A 545 -10.20 21.93 -8.09
N GLN A 546 -11.50 21.93 -8.41
CA GLN A 546 -12.50 21.21 -7.62
C GLN A 546 -12.33 19.69 -7.75
N SER A 547 -11.88 19.22 -8.92
CA SER A 547 -11.63 17.81 -9.22
C SER A 547 -10.43 17.64 -10.16
N ALA A 548 -9.94 16.40 -10.31
CA ALA A 548 -8.92 16.08 -11.31
C ALA A 548 -9.44 16.27 -12.74
N LEU A 549 -10.73 16.03 -12.95
CA LEU A 549 -11.40 16.25 -14.23
C LEU A 549 -11.44 17.74 -14.61
N ASP A 550 -11.65 18.63 -13.64
CA ASP A 550 -11.64 20.09 -13.90
C ASP A 550 -10.26 20.59 -14.33
N LEU A 551 -9.19 20.08 -13.69
CA LEU A 551 -7.82 20.36 -14.10
C LEU A 551 -7.58 19.84 -15.53
N ALA A 552 -8.03 18.62 -15.83
CA ALA A 552 -7.89 18.01 -17.14
C ALA A 552 -8.57 18.85 -18.23
N ASN A 553 -9.84 19.21 -18.00
CA ASN A 553 -10.62 20.04 -18.93
C ASN A 553 -10.02 21.43 -19.12
N ALA A 554 -9.57 22.08 -18.05
CA ALA A 554 -8.91 23.37 -18.11
C ALA A 554 -7.60 23.29 -18.92
N TRP A 555 -6.79 22.25 -18.69
CA TRP A 555 -5.55 22.01 -19.42
C TRP A 555 -5.80 21.82 -20.91
N TYR A 556 -6.74 20.94 -21.27
CA TYR A 556 -7.08 20.64 -22.67
C TYR A 556 -7.58 21.86 -23.44
N ALA A 557 -8.33 22.75 -22.78
CA ALA A 557 -8.81 24.00 -23.36
C ALA A 557 -7.76 25.11 -23.46
N SER A 558 -6.55 24.91 -22.92
CA SER A 558 -5.53 25.96 -22.82
C SER A 558 -4.57 26.01 -24.01
N ASP A 559 -4.01 27.19 -24.28
CA ASP A 559 -2.92 27.36 -25.24
C ASP A 559 -1.64 26.61 -24.81
N ALA A 560 -1.46 26.42 -23.50
CA ALA A 560 -0.32 25.70 -22.93
C ALA A 560 -0.28 24.24 -23.39
N TYR A 561 -1.43 23.59 -23.56
CA TYR A 561 -1.51 22.23 -24.10
C TYR A 561 -0.98 22.13 -25.55
N GLN A 562 -1.24 23.13 -26.40
CA GLN A 562 -0.74 23.15 -27.78
C GLN A 562 0.79 23.31 -27.81
N VAL A 563 1.32 24.15 -26.92
CA VAL A 563 2.78 24.31 -26.76
C VAL A 563 3.41 23.00 -26.27
N ALA A 564 2.84 22.36 -25.24
CA ALA A 564 3.30 21.07 -24.72
C ALA A 564 3.25 19.95 -25.78
N SER A 565 2.24 19.95 -26.63
CA SER A 565 2.10 19.00 -27.76
C SER A 565 3.18 19.23 -28.83
N THR A 566 3.57 20.48 -29.07
CA THR A 566 4.66 20.82 -29.99
C THR A 566 6.02 20.32 -29.46
N VAL A 567 6.25 20.43 -28.15
CA VAL A 567 7.46 19.89 -27.52
C VAL A 567 7.54 18.38 -27.71
N TYR A 568 6.42 17.66 -27.56
CA TYR A 568 6.38 16.21 -27.80
C TYR A 568 6.87 15.86 -29.22
N GLN A 569 6.37 16.56 -30.25
CA GLN A 569 6.81 16.33 -31.63
C GLN A 569 8.33 16.54 -31.82
N LYS A 570 8.89 17.56 -31.16
CA LYS A 570 10.33 17.84 -31.17
C LYS A 570 11.16 16.76 -30.47
N THR A 571 10.64 16.17 -29.41
CA THR A 571 11.34 15.09 -28.66
C THR A 571 11.33 13.73 -29.34
N VAL A 572 10.54 13.55 -30.39
CA VAL A 572 10.48 12.32 -31.21
C VAL A 572 10.98 12.54 -32.64
N THR A 573 11.59 13.70 -32.90
CA THR A 573 12.23 14.05 -34.17
C THR A 573 13.74 14.06 -33.97
N ALA A 574 14.48 13.27 -34.74
CA ALA A 574 15.94 13.22 -34.67
C ALA A 574 16.58 14.61 -34.93
N ASP A 575 17.70 14.89 -34.26
CA ASP A 575 18.50 16.13 -34.41
C ASP A 575 17.77 17.46 -34.08
N ASP A 576 16.63 17.40 -33.41
CA ASP A 576 15.83 18.58 -33.09
C ASP A 576 16.09 19.15 -31.68
N ILE A 577 16.81 18.43 -30.82
CA ILE A 577 17.09 18.89 -29.45
C ILE A 577 18.58 18.79 -29.13
N SER A 578 19.14 19.89 -28.64
CA SER A 578 20.55 19.99 -28.26
C SER A 578 20.74 20.67 -26.91
N VAL A 579 21.87 20.40 -26.27
CA VAL A 579 22.35 21.11 -25.08
C VAL A 579 23.27 22.23 -25.52
N ILE A 580 22.92 23.48 -25.16
CA ILE A 580 23.67 24.68 -25.52
C ILE A 580 24.32 25.29 -24.29
N ILE A 581 25.63 25.49 -24.38
CA ILE A 581 26.44 26.11 -23.32
C ILE A 581 27.36 27.14 -23.98
N ASP A 582 27.42 28.34 -23.41
CA ASP A 582 28.17 29.48 -23.97
C ASP A 582 27.75 29.85 -25.41
N ASN A 583 26.45 29.72 -25.71
CA ASN A 583 25.84 29.90 -27.04
C ASN A 583 26.30 28.91 -28.13
N GLU A 584 26.96 27.81 -27.76
CA GLU A 584 27.40 26.76 -28.69
C GLU A 584 26.69 25.43 -28.39
N PRO A 585 26.21 24.69 -29.40
CA PRO A 585 25.65 23.36 -29.21
C PRO A 585 26.77 22.36 -28.84
N ILE A 586 26.67 21.77 -27.65
CA ILE A 586 27.67 20.85 -27.10
C ILE A 586 27.34 19.39 -27.47
N VAL A 587 26.10 18.97 -27.18
CA VAL A 587 25.60 17.63 -27.49
C VAL A 587 24.19 17.65 -28.07
N TRP A 588 23.90 16.68 -28.94
CA TRP A 588 22.55 16.33 -29.37
C TRP A 588 21.97 15.29 -28.41
N LEU A 589 20.71 15.49 -27.99
CA LEU A 589 20.02 14.55 -27.13
C LEU A 589 19.30 13.49 -27.95
N GLU A 590 19.10 12.32 -27.35
CA GLU A 590 18.40 11.21 -27.98
C GLU A 590 16.92 11.58 -28.18
N THR A 591 16.54 11.77 -29.45
CA THR A 591 15.18 12.07 -29.90
C THR A 591 14.74 11.20 -31.08
N SER A 592 15.50 10.16 -31.42
CA SER A 592 15.16 9.23 -32.51
C SER A 592 14.12 8.18 -32.11
N LEU A 593 13.83 8.06 -30.80
CA LEU A 593 12.86 7.13 -30.24
C LEU A 593 11.42 7.64 -30.46
N ASN A 594 10.64 6.86 -31.21
CA ASN A 594 9.21 7.12 -31.45
C ASN A 594 8.39 5.84 -31.16
N PRO A 595 7.43 5.88 -30.22
CA PRO A 595 7.03 7.02 -29.37
C PRO A 595 8.10 7.41 -28.35
N TYR A 596 7.91 8.56 -27.68
CA TYR A 596 8.75 9.03 -26.57
C TYR A 596 8.99 7.92 -25.54
N ARG A 597 10.23 7.79 -25.05
CA ARG A 597 10.57 6.82 -24.01
C ARG A 597 11.09 7.52 -22.77
N GLU A 598 10.28 7.51 -21.71
CA GLU A 598 10.64 8.06 -20.41
C GLU A 598 11.96 7.43 -19.90
N GLY A 599 12.84 8.26 -19.33
CA GLY A 599 14.16 7.84 -18.86
C GLY A 599 15.20 7.66 -19.97
N SER A 600 14.80 7.50 -21.23
CA SER A 600 15.71 7.44 -22.37
C SER A 600 15.80 8.78 -23.10
N THR A 601 14.68 9.22 -23.67
CA THR A 601 14.57 10.48 -24.42
C THR A 601 14.86 11.67 -23.50
N LEU A 602 15.65 12.64 -23.98
CA LEU A 602 16.18 13.81 -23.22
C LEU A 602 17.17 13.52 -22.09
N CYS A 603 17.21 12.32 -21.54
CA CYS A 603 18.19 11.93 -20.52
C CYS A 603 19.46 11.31 -21.11
N HIS A 604 19.51 11.09 -22.42
CA HIS A 604 20.67 10.50 -23.10
C HIS A 604 21.13 11.37 -24.26
N VAL A 605 22.40 11.21 -24.64
CA VAL A 605 22.92 11.75 -25.90
C VAL A 605 22.56 10.81 -27.04
N ASP A 606 22.46 11.36 -28.26
CA ASP A 606 22.11 10.59 -29.46
C ASP A 606 23.02 9.36 -29.64
N PHE A 607 22.40 8.19 -29.77
CA PHE A 607 23.14 6.94 -29.84
C PHE A 607 24.07 6.88 -31.07
N ASN A 608 23.59 7.24 -32.26
CA ASN A 608 24.34 7.08 -33.49
C ASN A 608 25.51 8.06 -33.59
N ILE A 609 25.35 9.28 -33.05
CA ILE A 609 26.38 10.31 -33.06
C ILE A 609 27.50 9.99 -32.07
N TYR A 610 27.17 9.50 -30.86
CA TYR A 610 28.14 9.46 -29.75
C TYR A 610 28.72 8.08 -29.44
N LEU A 611 28.15 6.98 -29.97
CA LEU A 611 28.57 5.60 -29.63
C LEU A 611 30.08 5.36 -29.73
N ASN A 612 30.70 5.88 -30.80
CA ASN A 612 32.11 5.66 -31.14
C ASN A 612 32.93 6.95 -30.98
N THR A 613 32.63 7.75 -29.96
CA THR A 613 33.30 9.03 -29.66
C THR A 613 33.76 9.08 -28.21
N SER A 614 34.49 10.12 -27.81
CA SER A 614 34.89 10.32 -26.41
C SER A 614 33.73 10.41 -25.41
N ASP A 615 32.52 10.73 -25.87
CA ASP A 615 31.33 10.98 -25.05
C ASP A 615 30.30 9.84 -25.16
N TYR A 616 30.77 8.60 -25.31
CA TYR A 616 29.95 7.37 -25.41
C TYR A 616 29.18 6.99 -24.15
N LEU A 617 29.46 7.64 -23.01
CA LEU A 617 28.99 7.16 -21.70
C LEU A 617 27.46 7.26 -21.59
N MET A 618 26.87 8.39 -21.97
CA MET A 618 25.44 8.70 -21.78
C MET A 618 24.57 8.34 -22.98
N VAL A 619 24.93 7.32 -23.76
CA VAL A 619 24.01 6.75 -24.78
C VAL A 619 23.06 5.76 -24.11
N TYR A 620 21.82 5.69 -24.60
CA TYR A 620 20.73 4.94 -23.93
C TYR A 620 20.84 3.41 -24.04
N MET A 621 21.61 2.89 -25.00
CA MET A 621 21.80 1.45 -25.18
C MET A 621 23.23 1.04 -24.80
N ALA A 622 23.34 0.02 -23.95
CA ALA A 622 24.63 -0.53 -23.56
C ALA A 622 25.21 -1.46 -24.63
N ASN A 623 26.50 -1.31 -24.90
CA ASN A 623 27.22 -2.15 -25.85
C ASN A 623 27.53 -3.52 -25.26
N ARG A 624 27.26 -4.58 -26.03
CA ARG A 624 27.67 -5.94 -25.68
C ARG A 624 29.10 -6.21 -26.16
N GLY A 625 29.86 -6.99 -25.40
CA GLY A 625 31.21 -7.41 -25.78
C GLY A 625 32.29 -6.34 -25.71
N MET A 626 32.02 -5.18 -25.12
CA MET A 626 33.01 -4.11 -24.95
C MET A 626 33.09 -3.70 -23.48
N SER A 627 34.30 -3.78 -22.90
CA SER A 627 34.55 -3.31 -21.52
C SER A 627 34.80 -1.80 -21.48
N LEU A 628 34.55 -1.16 -20.34
CA LEU A 628 34.85 0.25 -20.14
C LEU A 628 36.32 0.56 -20.42
N SER A 629 37.24 -0.31 -19.98
CA SER A 629 38.68 -0.16 -20.23
C SER A 629 39.02 -0.14 -21.73
N TYR A 630 38.32 -0.95 -22.54
CA TYR A 630 38.48 -0.92 -24.00
C TYR A 630 38.01 0.41 -24.58
N LEU A 631 36.81 0.88 -24.19
CA LEU A 631 36.25 2.15 -24.67
C LEU A 631 37.10 3.37 -24.27
N ILE A 632 37.65 3.36 -23.04
CA ILE A 632 38.58 4.39 -22.58
C ILE A 632 39.81 4.41 -23.48
N ASN A 633 40.42 3.25 -23.75
CA ASN A 633 41.65 3.21 -24.55
C ASN A 633 41.43 3.59 -26.01
N GLU A 634 40.30 3.22 -26.59
CA GLU A 634 40.02 3.41 -28.01
C GLU A 634 39.52 4.83 -28.33
N TYR A 635 38.62 5.39 -27.53
CA TYR A 635 37.86 6.59 -27.94
C TYR A 635 38.09 7.85 -27.11
N SER A 636 38.41 7.72 -25.82
CA SER A 636 38.36 8.87 -24.89
C SER A 636 39.71 9.17 -24.22
N HIS A 637 40.50 8.14 -23.95
CA HIS A 637 41.65 8.11 -23.05
C HIS A 637 41.36 8.58 -21.61
N VAL A 638 40.11 8.95 -21.31
CA VAL A 638 39.61 9.32 -19.98
C VAL A 638 38.29 8.59 -19.69
N PRO A 639 37.93 8.36 -18.41
CA PRO A 639 36.71 7.60 -18.06
C PRO A 639 35.40 8.32 -18.39
N ILE A 640 35.41 9.65 -18.40
CA ILE A 640 34.24 10.50 -18.67
C ILE A 640 34.63 11.52 -19.74
N GLY A 641 33.84 11.59 -20.81
CA GLY A 641 34.11 12.42 -21.97
C GLY A 641 34.06 13.94 -21.69
N PRO A 642 34.80 14.75 -22.48
CA PRO A 642 34.96 16.18 -22.24
C PRO A 642 33.66 16.98 -22.36
N LYS A 643 32.72 16.57 -23.23
CA LYS A 643 31.43 17.26 -23.37
C LYS A 643 30.56 17.01 -22.16
N LEU A 644 30.53 15.78 -21.66
CA LEU A 644 29.82 15.46 -20.41
C LEU A 644 30.41 16.22 -19.22
N LEU A 645 31.75 16.32 -19.12
CA LEU A 645 32.39 17.14 -18.08
C LEU A 645 31.98 18.61 -18.15
N LYS A 646 31.91 19.19 -19.36
CA LYS A 646 31.46 20.58 -19.55
C LYS A 646 30.02 20.77 -19.05
N ILE A 647 29.11 19.83 -19.33
CA ILE A 647 27.73 19.87 -18.83
C ILE A 647 27.70 19.75 -17.31
N MET A 648 28.42 18.79 -16.72
CA MET A 648 28.44 18.61 -15.28
C MET A 648 29.07 19.83 -14.55
N ALA A 649 30.00 20.53 -15.20
CA ALA A 649 30.58 21.79 -14.71
C ALA A 649 29.57 22.94 -14.66
N THR A 650 28.67 23.04 -15.65
CA THR A 650 27.62 24.07 -15.64
C THR A 650 26.51 23.79 -14.64
N LEU A 651 26.31 22.53 -14.25
CA LEU A 651 25.44 22.18 -13.11
C LEU A 651 26.03 22.63 -11.77
N GLY A 652 27.36 22.74 -11.67
CA GLY A 652 28.06 23.22 -10.49
C GLY A 652 29.05 22.22 -9.86
N TYR A 653 29.36 21.10 -10.51
CA TYR A 653 30.40 20.18 -10.05
C TYR A 653 31.80 20.72 -10.36
N GLU A 654 32.72 20.59 -9.40
CA GLU A 654 34.15 20.86 -9.60
C GLU A 654 34.90 19.58 -9.98
N PHE A 655 36.01 19.73 -10.69
CA PHE A 655 36.82 18.64 -11.22
C PHE A 655 38.27 18.76 -10.77
N ASN A 656 38.98 17.64 -10.79
CA ASN A 656 40.41 17.63 -10.56
C ASN A 656 41.14 18.49 -11.62
N SER A 657 42.24 19.14 -11.23
CA SER A 657 42.96 20.13 -12.06
C SER A 657 43.42 19.59 -13.42
N SER A 658 43.56 18.27 -13.54
CA SER A 658 43.94 17.58 -14.78
C SER A 658 42.95 17.75 -15.93
N TYR A 659 41.68 18.06 -15.65
CA TYR A 659 40.63 18.15 -16.67
C TYR A 659 40.43 19.56 -17.25
N ASN A 660 41.00 20.60 -16.63
CA ASN A 660 40.96 22.00 -17.09
C ASN A 660 39.54 22.49 -17.48
N VAL A 661 38.53 22.20 -16.65
CA VAL A 661 37.15 22.65 -16.84
C VAL A 661 36.79 23.68 -15.78
N THR A 662 36.19 24.80 -16.20
CA THR A 662 35.73 25.86 -15.30
C THR A 662 34.29 25.62 -14.86
N THR A 663 34.09 25.50 -13.54
CA THR A 663 32.78 25.35 -12.92
C THR A 663 32.15 26.72 -12.65
N ILE A 664 30.87 26.87 -12.99
CA ILE A 664 30.08 28.06 -12.66
C ILE A 664 28.92 27.60 -11.78
N GLN A 665 28.81 28.15 -10.57
CA GLN A 665 27.69 27.91 -9.67
C GLN A 665 26.76 29.13 -9.67
N PRO A 666 25.48 29.01 -10.09
CA PRO A 666 24.50 30.07 -9.93
C PRO A 666 24.26 30.39 -8.45
N ASP A 667 23.84 31.63 -8.19
CA ASP A 667 23.36 32.02 -6.87
C ASP A 667 21.94 31.49 -6.65
N LEU A 668 21.73 30.76 -5.55
CA LEU A 668 20.50 30.02 -5.30
C LEU A 668 19.80 30.56 -4.06
N ALA A 669 18.50 30.81 -4.18
CA ALA A 669 17.63 31.11 -3.05
C ALA A 669 16.68 29.93 -2.77
N TYR A 670 16.33 29.72 -1.50
CA TYR A 670 15.30 28.74 -1.17
C TYR A 670 13.95 29.16 -1.73
N TRP A 671 13.22 28.20 -2.28
CA TRP A 671 11.82 28.44 -2.62
C TRP A 671 11.01 28.56 -1.33
N SER A 672 10.54 29.77 -1.05
CA SER A 672 9.66 30.08 0.08
C SER A 672 8.44 30.87 -0.41
N PRO A 673 7.28 30.23 -0.61
CA PRO A 673 6.08 30.95 -1.01
C PRO A 673 5.65 31.95 0.07
N SER A 674 5.26 33.16 -0.35
CA SER A 674 4.91 34.27 0.55
C SER A 674 3.56 34.09 1.25
N SER A 675 2.71 33.21 0.72
CA SER A 675 1.40 32.85 1.26
C SER A 675 1.22 31.34 1.27
N THR A 676 0.33 30.86 2.14
CA THR A 676 -0.01 29.43 2.24
C THR A 676 -0.49 28.90 0.90
N LEU A 677 0.07 27.75 0.49
CA LEU A 677 -0.33 27.13 -0.75
C LEU A 677 -1.71 26.46 -0.66
N ALA A 678 -2.50 26.59 -1.71
CA ALA A 678 -3.81 26.04 -1.89
C ALA A 678 -3.78 24.52 -1.74
N GLY A 679 -4.75 23.97 -1.00
CA GLY A 679 -4.78 22.55 -0.67
C GLY A 679 -3.78 22.10 0.41
N SER A 680 -3.08 23.03 1.08
CA SER A 680 -2.16 22.72 2.18
C SER A 680 -2.55 23.44 3.49
N SER A 681 -2.20 22.85 4.64
CA SER A 681 -2.36 23.47 5.97
C SER A 681 -1.22 24.42 6.35
N GLY A 682 -0.21 24.56 5.49
CA GLY A 682 0.99 25.37 5.67
C GLY A 682 1.95 25.17 4.50
N ASN A 683 2.95 26.05 4.35
CA ASN A 683 3.91 25.94 3.26
C ASN A 683 4.67 24.60 3.32
N PRO A 684 4.70 23.82 2.22
CA PRO A 684 5.38 22.53 2.19
C PRO A 684 6.89 22.73 2.34
N SER A 685 7.56 21.68 2.80
CA SER A 685 9.03 21.63 2.77
C SER A 685 9.54 21.83 1.34
N PRO A 686 10.62 22.60 1.13
CA PRO A 686 11.25 22.67 -0.19
C PRO A 686 11.90 21.34 -0.59
N ALA A 687 12.02 20.37 0.33
CA ALA A 687 12.53 19.05 0.05
C ALA A 687 11.45 18.19 -0.63
N MET A 688 11.71 17.78 -1.86
CA MET A 688 10.88 16.90 -2.65
C MET A 688 11.59 15.54 -2.80
N VAL A 689 10.92 14.47 -2.39
CA VAL A 689 11.38 13.12 -2.71
C VAL A 689 11.25 12.92 -4.22
N THR A 690 12.35 12.61 -4.89
CA THR A 690 12.30 12.30 -6.32
C THR A 690 11.94 10.83 -6.44
N PHE A 691 10.65 10.54 -6.44
CA PHE A 691 10.17 9.22 -6.85
C PHE A 691 10.23 9.16 -8.38
N THR A 692 11.15 8.38 -8.91
CA THR A 692 10.90 7.69 -10.18
C THR A 692 10.20 6.40 -9.79
N ASN A 693 9.06 6.10 -10.39
CA ASN A 693 8.47 4.77 -10.25
C ASN A 693 9.52 3.81 -10.83
N GLY A 694 10.12 2.97 -9.98
CA GLY A 694 11.30 2.19 -10.33
C GLY A 694 11.08 1.34 -11.58
N PRO A 695 11.71 1.66 -12.73
CA PRO A 695 11.35 1.12 -14.02
C PRO A 695 12.43 0.18 -14.56
N ALA A 696 12.03 -0.75 -15.39
CA ALA A 696 12.73 -0.92 -16.64
C ALA A 696 11.75 -0.68 -17.80
N HIS A 697 11.16 0.53 -17.76
CA HIS A 697 9.86 1.02 -18.22
C HIS A 697 8.85 1.18 -17.09
N THR A 698 8.29 2.39 -16.98
CA THR A 698 7.16 2.71 -16.11
C THR A 698 5.89 2.16 -16.74
N PRO A 699 5.25 1.17 -16.10
CA PRO A 699 3.81 1.25 -15.96
C PRO A 699 3.40 1.26 -14.48
N ILE A 700 2.33 2.02 -14.25
CA ILE A 700 1.68 2.26 -12.97
C ILE A 700 1.27 0.93 -12.30
N SER A 701 1.58 0.75 -11.02
CA SER A 701 0.60 0.34 -9.98
C SER A 701 1.23 0.24 -8.59
N SER A 702 0.63 0.98 -7.67
CA SER A 702 0.49 0.71 -6.23
C SER A 702 1.47 -0.26 -5.55
N ILE A 703 2.28 0.25 -4.60
CA ILE A 703 2.46 -0.34 -3.26
C ILE A 703 2.92 0.77 -2.31
N THR A 704 2.25 0.83 -1.18
CA THR A 704 2.53 1.66 0.00
C THR A 704 3.64 1.05 0.84
N GLU A 705 4.66 1.83 1.21
CA GLU A 705 5.45 1.56 2.42
C GLU A 705 5.69 2.82 3.25
N SER A 706 5.49 2.62 4.55
CA SER A 706 5.69 3.55 5.65
C SER A 706 6.98 3.17 6.39
N ASN A 707 7.93 4.10 6.45
CA ASN A 707 9.03 4.08 7.42
C ASN A 707 8.56 4.69 8.73
N VAL A 708 9.02 4.17 9.88
CA VAL A 708 9.74 4.93 10.92
C VAL A 708 10.42 3.95 11.88
N SER A 709 11.71 4.18 12.11
CA SER A 709 12.54 3.50 13.12
C SER A 709 12.46 4.21 14.49
N SER A 710 12.94 3.51 15.52
CA SER A 710 13.29 4.01 16.87
C SER A 710 12.19 4.08 17.95
N SER A 711 11.75 2.93 18.47
CA SER A 711 10.87 2.94 19.67
C SER A 711 10.90 1.69 20.55
N ASN A 712 11.89 0.79 20.42
CA ASN A 712 11.88 -0.49 21.16
C ASN A 712 12.00 -0.37 22.70
N LYS A 713 12.39 0.78 23.26
CA LYS A 713 12.40 0.98 24.72
C LYS A 713 11.18 1.76 25.26
N LEU A 714 10.48 2.50 24.42
CA LEU A 714 9.27 3.24 24.78
C LEU A 714 8.01 2.37 24.63
N ILE A 715 7.97 1.49 23.62
CA ILE A 715 6.84 0.58 23.36
C ILE A 715 6.58 -0.36 24.55
N ALA A 716 7.62 -0.93 25.17
CA ALA A 716 7.45 -1.84 26.31
C ALA A 716 6.81 -1.16 27.54
N SER A 717 7.14 0.12 27.78
CA SER A 717 6.54 0.91 28.87
C SER A 717 5.12 1.39 28.55
N TRP A 718 4.85 1.68 27.27
CA TRP A 718 3.52 2.07 26.78
C TRP A 718 2.54 0.88 26.78
N LEU A 719 2.97 -0.30 26.32
CA LEU A 719 2.16 -1.52 26.33
C LEU A 719 1.77 -1.94 27.75
N LEU A 720 2.69 -1.87 28.72
CA LEU A 720 2.36 -2.15 30.12
C LEU A 720 1.32 -1.17 30.68
N SER A 721 1.42 0.11 30.32
CA SER A 721 0.50 1.15 30.78
C SER A 721 -0.89 1.01 30.15
N LEU A 722 -0.97 0.62 28.87
CA LEU A 722 -2.22 0.35 28.15
C LEU A 722 -2.92 -0.93 28.63
N ILE A 723 -2.16 -1.95 28.99
CA ILE A 723 -2.71 -3.18 29.61
C ILE A 723 -3.32 -2.83 30.96
N ILE A 724 -2.63 -2.03 31.79
CA ILE A 724 -3.17 -1.61 33.10
C ILE A 724 -4.40 -0.71 32.95
N PHE A 725 -4.39 0.22 32.00
CA PHE A 725 -5.52 1.13 31.74
C PHE A 725 -6.77 0.39 31.23
N ASN A 726 -6.61 -0.59 30.33
CA ASN A 726 -7.75 -1.37 29.83
C ASN A 726 -8.27 -2.42 30.83
N ILE A 727 -7.41 -3.00 31.68
CA ILE A 727 -7.87 -3.84 32.80
C ILE A 727 -8.73 -3.02 33.78
N LEU A 728 -8.39 -1.75 34.00
CA LEU A 728 -9.20 -0.82 34.80
C LEU A 728 -10.55 -0.51 34.15
N ILE A 729 -10.60 -0.31 32.83
CA ILE A 729 -11.86 -0.07 32.09
C ILE A 729 -12.75 -1.33 32.09
N ILE A 730 -12.18 -2.52 31.88
CA ILE A 730 -12.92 -3.79 31.92
C ILE A 730 -13.40 -4.13 33.34
N SER A 731 -12.75 -3.60 34.38
CA SER A 731 -13.22 -3.74 35.77
C SER A 731 -14.25 -2.68 36.18
N LEU A 732 -14.41 -1.62 35.37
CA LEU A 732 -15.36 -0.51 35.58
C LEU A 732 -16.64 -0.64 34.75
N LEU A 733 -16.60 -1.42 33.66
CA LEU A 733 -17.75 -1.85 32.84
C LEU A 733 -18.30 -3.18 33.34
#